data_AF-A0A814V0G3-F1
#
_entry.id   AF-A0A814V0G3-F1
#
_cell.length_a   1.000
_cell.length_b   1.000
_cell.length_c   1.000
_cell.angle_alpha   90.00
_cell.angle_beta   90.00
_cell.angle_gamma   90.00
#
_symmetry.space_group_name_H-M   'P 1'
#
loop_
_entity.id
_entity.type
_entity.pdbx_description
1 polymer ?
#
loop_
_entity_poly.entity_id
_entity_poly.type
_entity_poly.pdbx_seq_one_letter_code
_entity_poly.pdbx_strand_id
1 'polypeptide(L)'
;MDSDTCKLLAVPKDAAKDIQSSNICQVCGEKPTIMYLGVHCCSSCKMFFRRNADYDLDTHQCVFTGNCDITMNSRGACRYCRLKKCFSIGLQKDLLRSSHAVQRHDKTKKKHKISTNEATVSLSIVNTPLDLLNNDRSLLSINQWSLLSNVTHAYDDQSPLLTIRYTMASQLNYPAKLQCKMATDYFKRIASSLYLSAGPFIKTIPEFVHMSTSDQGILVERNIRSMSGFGGILVLREADLCQNPFYHNASVTTYGHELTHQAMKIVHNADIDGTLIKLMIPILALSTCSDIIDPDNYDGSGSTTTPGGTRLFSNTLHLLIAQNIYVEMMFKYMLYRYGYKESALRFASLIKSCLDQNLMVSDGDDLRQHDEMVQIITDQTERSLNYFEEQVESGNSFLTMPFRDHWRDVETLHNDGIPIDTASNETAKLFDATLTQYVGWYNDKQLGGIESSLSRLLASDPNCASSRILAAALRMFSMPRPSTLIHAQVVETLGDTTTSSNQYIKLHTQALIDWSLGYRSRATDIWETILLSYPFDIMTLRFALDTYFHLGNQNMLRDSVARVLPIWESSSLQRPLKSHLHGMYAFGLGETNMILRAEKQARLGLELNEHDAWATHALTHTTEYMGETVKGIDFLEKTKEHWHHCDIIAPHIDWHWALYELEQGNWEKTEEILQHCFLSDNGTKLNRVKYTDAASLIYRLKLSGHSCSSQLNSRLKQFLDDHFHDHQTLFQDFHHYFILDNFGDTTMKKDFLRSLKETLESSDTDTGKSYHEIGQSIFVALEHFDKGEYAQVVDLLYPIRYRTAVAGGSNAQRDIFTLLLIHSAVYSNENQHRQLAQRLINERCEIRGSMKSIMMQNYASVNLIN
;
A
#
# COMPACT_ATOMS: atom_id res chain seq x y z
N MET A 1 -14.36 41.95 42.67
CA MET A 1 -13.68 42.19 43.96
C MET A 1 -12.81 40.98 44.26
N ASP A 2 -11.70 40.73 43.55
CA ASP A 2 -10.55 41.58 43.11
C ASP A 2 -9.40 41.50 44.12
N SER A 3 -8.11 41.51 43.77
CA SER A 3 -7.46 41.29 42.46
C SER A 3 -5.93 41.09 42.60
N ASP A 4 -5.32 40.49 41.56
CA ASP A 4 -4.03 40.82 40.94
C ASP A 4 -2.67 41.02 41.67
N THR A 5 -1.66 40.38 41.07
CA THR A 5 -0.27 40.85 40.81
C THR A 5 0.81 40.94 41.91
N CYS A 6 1.68 39.92 41.92
CA CYS A 6 3.05 39.97 41.36
C CYS A 6 3.93 41.25 41.50
N LYS A 7 5.09 41.08 42.16
CA LYS A 7 6.47 41.51 41.77
C LYS A 7 7.49 40.76 42.65
N LEU A 8 8.62 40.20 42.18
CA LEU A 8 9.76 40.70 41.39
C LEU A 8 10.75 41.63 42.14
N LEU A 9 11.84 41.03 42.61
CA LEU A 9 13.15 41.64 42.92
C LEU A 9 14.25 40.57 42.72
N ALA A 10 15.48 40.84 42.32
CA ALA A 10 16.00 41.83 41.35
C ALA A 10 17.40 41.34 40.90
N VAL A 11 17.82 41.58 39.65
CA VAL A 11 19.17 41.21 39.16
C VAL A 11 20.10 42.43 39.21
N PRO A 12 21.30 42.34 39.85
CA PRO A 12 22.33 43.37 39.75
C PRO A 12 22.88 43.47 38.31
N LYS A 13 23.03 44.69 37.81
CA LYS A 13 23.64 44.99 36.51
C LYS A 13 25.10 45.43 36.64
N ASP A 14 25.74 45.59 35.47
CA ASP A 14 26.92 46.42 35.24
C ASP A 14 28.29 45.85 35.69
N ALA A 15 28.54 44.61 35.28
CA ALA A 15 29.86 44.21 34.77
C ALA A 15 29.80 44.08 33.23
N ALA A 16 29.35 45.14 32.55
CA ALA A 16 29.05 45.14 31.12
C ALA A 16 29.99 46.03 30.31
N LYS A 17 31.16 45.48 29.94
CA LYS A 17 31.95 45.89 28.77
C LYS A 17 32.82 44.72 28.31
N ASP A 18 33.02 44.64 26.99
CA ASP A 18 33.85 43.68 26.27
C ASP A 18 33.58 42.19 26.55
N ILE A 19 32.49 41.70 25.95
CA ILE A 19 32.61 40.82 24.77
C ILE A 19 31.35 40.99 23.90
N GLN A 20 31.55 41.43 22.66
CA GLN A 20 30.49 41.45 21.65
C GLN A 20 30.57 40.14 20.84
N SER A 21 29.42 39.49 20.64
CA SER A 21 29.30 38.12 20.11
C SER A 21 29.81 37.04 21.12
N SER A 22 29.21 35.86 21.19
CA SER A 22 29.04 35.01 20.03
C SER A 22 27.89 34.01 20.15
N ASN A 23 27.02 34.00 19.13
CA ASN A 23 26.14 32.87 18.84
C ASN A 23 26.99 31.74 18.21
N ILE A 24 27.92 31.16 18.98
CA ILE A 24 28.74 30.01 18.58
C ILE A 24 28.75 28.92 19.66
N CYS A 25 28.93 27.67 19.25
CA CYS A 25 29.04 26.49 20.09
C CYS A 25 30.33 26.53 20.90
N GLN A 26 30.24 26.50 22.23
CA GLN A 26 31.39 26.63 23.12
C GLN A 26 32.37 25.43 23.02
N VAL A 27 31.96 24.31 22.41
CA VAL A 27 32.87 23.20 22.05
C VAL A 27 33.68 23.51 20.78
N CYS A 28 33.07 24.06 19.72
CA CYS A 28 33.65 24.03 18.36
C CYS A 28 33.43 25.24 17.45
N GLY A 29 32.84 26.35 17.92
CA GLY A 29 32.72 27.59 17.12
C GLY A 29 31.63 27.62 16.02
N GLU A 30 30.91 26.52 15.79
CA GLU A 30 29.75 26.48 14.87
C GLU A 30 28.51 27.14 15.52
N LYS A 31 27.66 27.85 14.78
CA LYS A 31 26.44 28.47 15.34
C LYS A 31 25.57 27.43 16.10
N PRO A 32 25.19 27.67 17.37
CA PRO A 32 24.47 26.70 18.18
C PRO A 32 22.98 26.77 17.86
N THR A 33 22.30 25.63 17.89
CA THR A 33 20.87 25.55 17.57
C THR A 33 20.01 25.90 18.79
N ILE A 34 20.45 25.48 19.98
CA ILE A 34 19.80 25.69 21.29
C ILE A 34 20.84 25.66 22.41
N MET A 35 20.45 26.07 23.63
CA MET A 35 21.17 25.75 24.86
C MET A 35 20.95 24.26 25.23
N TYR A 36 21.97 23.59 25.77
CA TYR A 36 21.91 22.18 26.17
C TYR A 36 22.74 21.95 27.44
N LEU A 37 22.12 21.40 28.49
CA LEU A 37 22.72 21.19 29.82
C LEU A 37 23.47 22.44 30.35
N GLY A 38 22.87 23.62 30.19
CA GLY A 38 23.44 24.91 30.61
C GLY A 38 24.47 25.55 29.68
N VAL A 39 24.83 24.89 28.57
CA VAL A 39 25.92 25.30 27.67
C VAL A 39 25.40 25.54 26.24
N HIS A 40 25.93 26.54 25.52
CA HIS A 40 25.58 26.74 24.11
C HIS A 40 26.29 25.71 23.22
N CYS A 41 25.51 24.82 22.61
CA CYS A 41 26.02 23.73 21.78
C CYS A 41 25.28 23.62 20.44
N CYS A 42 26.03 23.33 19.38
CA CYS A 42 25.47 22.89 18.12
C CYS A 42 24.98 21.43 18.19
N SER A 43 24.09 21.06 17.27
CA SER A 43 23.52 19.70 17.13
C SER A 43 24.60 18.61 17.13
N SER A 44 25.69 18.80 16.37
CA SER A 44 26.82 17.89 16.29
C SER A 44 27.49 17.66 17.65
N CYS A 45 27.71 18.71 18.45
CA CYS A 45 28.35 18.59 19.76
C CYS A 45 27.42 18.06 20.86
N LYS A 46 26.12 18.40 20.80
CA LYS A 46 25.08 17.78 21.65
C LYS A 46 25.02 16.26 21.43
N MET A 47 24.92 15.82 20.17
CA MET A 47 24.85 14.39 19.83
C MET A 47 26.18 13.67 20.05
N PHE A 48 27.32 14.34 19.86
CA PHE A 48 28.61 13.82 20.26
C PHE A 48 28.67 13.57 21.77
N PHE A 49 28.32 14.55 22.62
CA PHE A 49 28.38 14.38 24.07
C PHE A 49 27.46 13.24 24.55
N ARG A 50 26.20 13.19 24.11
CA ARG A 50 25.25 12.12 24.50
C ARG A 50 25.73 10.71 24.12
N ARG A 51 26.53 10.56 23.06
CA ARG A 51 27.13 9.27 22.63
C ARG A 51 28.47 8.96 23.29
N ASN A 52 29.04 9.86 24.08
CA ASN A 52 30.42 9.77 24.58
C ASN A 52 30.60 10.17 26.05
N ALA A 53 29.57 10.58 26.78
CA ALA A 53 29.70 11.03 28.17
C ALA A 53 30.09 9.90 29.16
N ASP A 54 29.86 8.63 28.80
CA ASP A 54 30.33 7.44 29.52
C ASP A 54 31.70 6.93 29.02
N TYR A 55 32.32 7.60 28.03
CA TYR A 55 33.65 7.25 27.53
C TYR A 55 34.71 7.75 28.52
N ASP A 56 35.38 6.81 29.16
CA ASP A 56 36.43 7.10 30.13
C ASP A 56 37.66 7.74 29.45
N LEU A 57 38.10 8.88 30.01
CA LEU A 57 39.24 9.67 29.55
C LEU A 57 40.56 9.26 30.21
N ASP A 58 40.54 8.40 31.24
CA ASP A 58 41.76 7.92 31.89
C ASP A 58 42.32 6.68 31.15
N THR A 59 41.45 5.82 30.62
CA THR A 59 41.83 4.67 29.78
C THR A 59 42.08 4.98 28.30
N HIS A 60 41.71 6.16 27.80
CA HIS A 60 41.87 6.55 26.40
C HIS A 60 42.68 7.83 26.25
N GLN A 61 43.71 7.82 25.41
CA GLN A 61 44.59 8.97 25.20
C GLN A 61 44.34 9.66 23.85
N CYS A 62 44.87 10.87 23.73
CA CYS A 62 44.90 11.59 22.46
C CYS A 62 45.92 10.94 21.50
N VAL A 63 45.51 10.70 20.25
CA VAL A 63 46.42 10.24 19.17
C VAL A 63 47.34 11.35 18.62
N PHE A 64 47.47 12.47 19.35
CA PHE A 64 48.29 13.63 19.05
C PHE A 64 48.92 14.15 20.38
N THR A 65 48.80 15.44 20.69
CA THR A 65 49.49 16.11 21.83
C THR A 65 48.65 16.28 23.10
N GLY A 66 47.47 15.67 23.19
CA GLY A 66 46.56 15.83 24.35
C GLY A 66 45.74 17.13 24.37
N ASN A 67 46.08 18.10 23.52
CA ASN A 67 45.50 19.45 23.47
C ASN A 67 45.20 19.89 22.02
N CYS A 68 44.56 19.02 21.21
CA CYS A 68 44.12 19.38 19.86
C CYS A 68 43.09 20.52 19.90
N ASP A 69 43.23 21.51 19.02
CA ASP A 69 42.17 22.51 18.85
C ASP A 69 40.92 21.91 18.18
N ILE A 70 39.76 22.32 18.67
CA ILE A 70 38.45 21.80 18.31
C ILE A 70 37.63 22.96 17.75
N THR A 71 37.57 23.00 16.42
CA THR A 71 36.84 23.97 15.59
C THR A 71 35.74 23.27 14.79
N MET A 72 34.96 24.00 13.99
CA MET A 72 33.93 23.43 13.12
C MET A 72 34.49 22.36 12.16
N ASN A 73 35.75 22.52 11.75
CA ASN A 73 36.41 21.65 10.78
C ASN A 73 37.26 20.57 11.49
N SER A 74 37.96 20.89 12.58
CA SER A 74 38.85 19.95 13.28
C SER A 74 38.16 19.02 14.30
N ARG A 75 36.90 19.30 14.68
CA ARG A 75 36.12 18.50 15.65
C ARG A 75 35.89 17.02 15.29
N GLY A 76 36.20 16.59 14.07
CA GLY A 76 36.23 15.18 13.70
C GLY A 76 37.52 14.46 14.15
N ALA A 77 38.65 15.18 14.18
CA ALA A 77 39.99 14.58 14.22
C ALA A 77 40.36 13.93 15.57
N CYS A 78 39.84 14.41 16.70
CA CYS A 78 40.18 13.85 18.00
C CYS A 78 38.99 13.74 18.97
N ARG A 79 38.49 12.51 19.13
CA ARG A 79 37.43 12.13 20.08
C ARG A 79 37.78 12.53 21.52
N TYR A 80 39.01 12.23 21.96
CA TYR A 80 39.52 12.55 23.29
C TYR A 80 39.48 14.07 23.57
N CYS A 81 40.14 14.88 22.74
CA CYS A 81 40.22 16.33 22.96
C CYS A 81 38.85 17.01 22.87
N ARG A 82 37.97 16.55 21.97
CA ARG A 82 36.59 17.06 21.89
C ARG A 82 35.78 16.73 23.14
N LEU A 83 35.88 15.52 23.69
CA LEU A 83 35.17 15.13 24.90
C LEU A 83 35.73 15.82 26.15
N LYS A 84 37.06 15.89 26.28
CA LYS A 84 37.77 16.69 27.29
C LYS A 84 37.29 18.15 27.28
N LYS A 85 37.13 18.75 26.10
CA LYS A 85 36.58 20.11 25.92
C LYS A 85 35.09 20.20 26.27
N CYS A 86 34.28 19.17 25.99
CA CYS A 86 32.87 19.13 26.42
C CYS A 86 32.75 19.17 27.96
N PHE A 87 33.52 18.35 28.68
CA PHE A 87 33.50 18.38 30.14
C PHE A 87 34.04 19.70 30.71
N SER A 88 35.12 20.26 30.14
CA SER A 88 35.72 21.49 30.66
C SER A 88 34.84 22.74 30.52
N ILE A 89 33.85 22.73 29.62
CA ILE A 89 32.86 23.82 29.50
C ILE A 89 31.57 23.58 30.29
N GLY A 90 31.51 22.53 31.13
CA GLY A 90 30.41 22.30 32.06
C GLY A 90 29.35 21.27 31.63
N LEU A 91 29.52 20.56 30.50
CA LEU A 91 28.61 19.45 30.17
C LEU A 91 28.86 18.26 31.12
N GLN A 92 27.93 18.00 32.02
CA GLN A 92 28.04 16.92 33.02
C GLN A 92 27.32 15.64 32.55
N LYS A 93 27.96 14.47 32.77
CA LYS A 93 27.40 13.17 32.36
C LYS A 93 26.23 12.72 33.23
N ASP A 94 26.22 13.09 34.51
CA ASP A 94 25.23 12.61 35.47
C ASP A 94 23.84 13.21 35.22
N LEU A 95 23.79 14.41 34.62
CA LEU A 95 22.58 15.05 34.09
C LEU A 95 21.95 14.31 32.89
N LEU A 96 22.60 13.26 32.36
CA LEU A 96 22.01 12.37 31.34
C LEU A 96 21.23 11.21 31.96
N ARG A 97 21.37 10.95 33.26
CA ARG A 97 20.86 9.75 33.93
C ARG A 97 19.57 9.96 34.73
N SER A 98 19.09 11.21 34.84
CA SER A 98 17.86 11.56 35.57
C SER A 98 16.55 11.23 34.83
N SER A 99 16.60 10.57 33.67
CA SER A 99 15.43 10.29 32.82
C SER A 99 15.00 8.83 32.74
N HIS A 100 15.85 7.84 33.04
CA HIS A 100 15.45 6.42 33.02
C HIS A 100 16.18 5.53 34.04
N ALA A 101 15.39 4.93 34.93
CA ALA A 101 15.61 3.65 35.59
C ALA A 101 14.30 2.83 35.41
N VAL A 102 14.28 1.50 35.34
CA VAL A 102 14.69 0.57 36.40
C VAL A 102 15.11 -0.80 35.83
N GLN A 103 16.19 -1.34 36.39
CA GLN A 103 16.62 -2.75 36.52
C GLN A 103 16.51 -3.73 35.33
N ARG A 104 17.68 -4.24 34.91
CA ARG A 104 17.86 -5.65 34.50
C ARG A 104 18.27 -6.48 35.72
N HIS A 105 17.85 -7.73 35.81
CA HIS A 105 18.40 -8.70 36.75
C HIS A 105 19.22 -9.78 36.02
N ASP A 106 20.40 -10.10 36.54
CA ASP A 106 21.34 -11.09 35.98
C ASP A 106 21.17 -12.47 36.63
N LYS A 107 21.34 -13.55 35.85
CA LYS A 107 22.05 -14.77 36.29
C LYS A 107 22.46 -15.73 35.15
N THR A 108 23.77 -15.82 34.95
CA THR A 108 24.55 -17.04 34.66
C THR A 108 24.30 -17.85 33.37
N LYS A 109 25.27 -17.81 32.46
CA LYS A 109 25.50 -18.86 31.43
C LYS A 109 26.27 -20.06 32.01
N LYS A 110 25.92 -21.30 31.64
CA LYS A 110 26.86 -22.43 31.68
C LYS A 110 27.75 -22.40 30.42
N LYS A 111 29.01 -22.82 30.57
CA LYS A 111 30.00 -22.92 29.48
C LYS A 111 30.07 -24.35 28.96
N HIS A 112 30.45 -24.52 27.70
CA HIS A 112 31.52 -25.46 27.35
C HIS A 112 32.46 -24.82 26.31
N LYS A 113 33.76 -25.11 26.43
CA LYS A 113 34.79 -24.81 25.42
C LYS A 113 35.04 -26.06 24.59
N ILE A 114 35.35 -25.88 23.31
CA ILE A 114 36.57 -26.46 22.70
C ILE A 114 37.29 -25.31 21.97
N SER A 115 38.61 -25.39 21.85
CA SER A 115 39.45 -24.33 21.26
C SER A 115 40.71 -24.92 20.64
N THR A 116 41.07 -24.43 19.44
CA THR A 116 42.43 -24.54 18.87
C THR A 116 42.73 -23.26 18.11
N ASN A 117 43.87 -22.64 18.42
CA ASN A 117 44.57 -21.72 17.53
C ASN A 117 45.32 -22.58 16.46
N GLU A 118 46.08 -22.12 15.47
CA GLU A 118 46.76 -20.85 15.14
C GLU A 118 46.57 -20.58 13.61
N ALA A 119 47.05 -19.52 12.95
CA ALA A 119 48.07 -18.54 13.28
C ALA A 119 47.81 -17.15 12.63
N THR A 120 48.71 -16.20 12.87
CA THR A 120 48.62 -14.78 12.47
C THR A 120 48.95 -14.49 11.00
N VAL A 121 48.17 -13.60 10.37
CA VAL A 121 48.68 -12.53 9.50
C VAL A 121 48.02 -11.22 9.92
N SER A 122 48.81 -10.15 10.04
CA SER A 122 48.32 -8.80 10.27
C SER A 122 48.95 -7.83 9.27
N LEU A 123 48.16 -7.21 8.39
CA LEU A 123 48.56 -5.97 7.71
C LEU A 123 47.40 -5.31 6.94
N SER A 124 47.29 -3.99 7.11
CA SER A 124 46.68 -2.98 6.21
C SER A 124 45.20 -3.09 5.79
N ILE A 125 44.58 -1.91 5.69
CA ILE A 125 43.23 -1.69 5.15
C ILE A 125 43.19 -2.05 3.66
N VAL A 126 42.14 -2.75 3.24
CA VAL A 126 41.63 -2.69 1.86
C VAL A 126 40.12 -2.43 1.92
N ASN A 127 39.67 -1.41 1.21
CA ASN A 127 38.26 -1.15 0.94
C ASN A 127 37.92 -1.89 -0.37
N THR A 128 37.43 -3.13 -0.30
CA THR A 128 37.51 -4.05 -1.46
C THR A 128 36.24 -4.15 -2.31
N PRO A 129 35.06 -4.55 -1.78
CA PRO A 129 33.82 -4.41 -2.54
C PRO A 129 33.32 -2.95 -2.51
N LEU A 130 34.13 -2.01 -1.97
CA LEU A 130 33.71 -0.72 -1.41
C LEU A 130 34.19 0.49 -2.25
N ASP A 131 33.62 0.87 -3.39
CA ASP A 131 32.75 0.25 -4.41
C ASP A 131 31.27 -0.13 -4.05
N LEU A 132 30.84 -0.09 -2.78
CA LEU A 132 29.63 -0.78 -2.28
C LEU A 132 28.40 0.11 -2.48
N LEU A 133 28.04 0.27 -3.75
CA LEU A 133 27.13 1.25 -4.37
C LEU A 133 27.65 2.67 -4.73
N ASN A 134 28.62 3.36 -4.11
CA ASN A 134 29.43 3.15 -2.90
C ASN A 134 28.77 3.66 -1.60
N ASN A 135 27.47 3.99 -1.63
CA ASN A 135 26.78 4.70 -0.52
C ASN A 135 25.29 4.29 -0.36
N ASP A 136 24.94 3.05 -0.71
CA ASP A 136 23.64 2.33 -0.62
C ASP A 136 22.30 3.11 -0.67
N ARG A 137 21.48 2.81 -1.69
CA ARG A 137 20.02 3.06 -1.74
C ARG A 137 19.31 1.94 -2.52
N SER A 138 19.38 0.73 -1.99
CA SER A 138 19.15 -0.53 -2.71
C SER A 138 17.71 -0.82 -3.18
N LEU A 139 17.59 -1.24 -4.46
CA LEU A 139 16.49 -2.02 -5.04
C LEU A 139 16.77 -3.55 -5.02
N LEU A 140 18.00 -3.93 -4.65
CA LEU A 140 18.57 -5.29 -4.72
C LEU A 140 18.78 -5.83 -3.29
N SER A 141 18.52 -7.12 -3.10
CA SER A 141 18.74 -7.80 -1.80
C SER A 141 20.22 -8.05 -1.50
N ILE A 142 20.56 -8.32 -0.24
CA ILE A 142 21.95 -8.64 0.20
C ILE A 142 22.55 -9.80 -0.61
N ASN A 143 21.74 -10.83 -0.91
CA ASN A 143 22.17 -11.97 -1.72
C ASN A 143 22.43 -11.56 -3.18
N GLN A 144 21.57 -10.70 -3.74
CA GLN A 144 21.77 -10.17 -5.09
C GLN A 144 22.97 -9.21 -5.18
N TRP A 145 23.30 -8.45 -4.13
CA TRP A 145 24.55 -7.69 -4.05
C TRP A 145 25.78 -8.59 -4.02
N SER A 146 25.75 -9.68 -3.25
CA SER A 146 26.81 -10.70 -3.24
C SER A 146 26.99 -11.33 -4.63
N LEU A 147 25.90 -11.75 -5.28
CA LEU A 147 25.92 -12.29 -6.64
C LEU A 147 26.43 -11.26 -7.67
N LEU A 148 25.98 -10.00 -7.59
CA LEU A 148 26.45 -8.92 -8.48
C LEU A 148 27.95 -8.66 -8.30
N SER A 149 28.42 -8.58 -7.06
CA SER A 149 29.84 -8.46 -6.70
C SER A 149 30.67 -9.61 -7.28
N ASN A 150 30.17 -10.85 -7.17
CA ASN A 150 30.84 -12.03 -7.72
C ASN A 150 30.88 -11.99 -9.26
N VAL A 151 29.78 -11.61 -9.91
CA VAL A 151 29.71 -11.40 -11.37
C VAL A 151 30.66 -10.29 -11.81
N THR A 152 30.76 -9.17 -11.08
CA THR A 152 31.69 -8.10 -11.44
C THR A 152 33.15 -8.55 -11.31
N HIS A 153 33.52 -9.28 -10.25
CA HIS A 153 34.92 -9.64 -10.00
C HIS A 153 35.41 -10.91 -10.70
N ALA A 154 34.54 -11.79 -11.20
CA ALA A 154 34.94 -13.02 -11.89
C ALA A 154 35.86 -12.82 -13.12
N TYR A 155 35.89 -11.60 -13.66
CA TYR A 155 36.65 -11.24 -14.87
C TYR A 155 37.96 -10.51 -14.59
N ASP A 156 38.24 -10.17 -13.34
CA ASP A 156 39.33 -9.24 -13.01
C ASP A 156 40.68 -9.98 -12.91
N ASP A 157 40.71 -11.21 -12.38
CA ASP A 157 41.93 -12.06 -12.25
C ASP A 157 42.48 -12.59 -13.59
N GLN A 158 41.62 -12.73 -14.61
CA GLN A 158 42.02 -13.17 -15.97
C GLN A 158 41.27 -12.36 -17.03
N SER A 159 41.46 -11.03 -17.04
CA SER A 159 40.81 -10.15 -18.01
C SER A 159 41.16 -10.52 -19.47
N PRO A 160 40.18 -10.94 -20.30
CA PRO A 160 40.43 -11.27 -21.71
C PRO A 160 41.02 -10.08 -22.48
N LEU A 161 40.60 -8.87 -22.13
CA LEU A 161 41.04 -7.60 -22.73
C LEU A 161 42.56 -7.42 -22.63
N LEU A 162 43.18 -7.80 -21.51
CA LEU A 162 44.64 -7.73 -21.33
C LEU A 162 45.35 -8.71 -22.25
N THR A 163 44.95 -9.99 -22.25
CA THR A 163 45.51 -11.04 -23.11
C THR A 163 45.37 -10.68 -24.60
N ILE A 164 44.23 -10.10 -24.99
CA ILE A 164 43.94 -9.71 -26.37
C ILE A 164 44.74 -8.48 -26.79
N ARG A 165 44.80 -7.41 -25.97
CA ARG A 165 45.66 -6.22 -26.24
C ARG A 165 47.13 -6.62 -26.40
N TYR A 166 47.64 -7.52 -25.54
CA TYR A 166 49.01 -8.04 -25.64
C TYR A 166 49.24 -8.87 -26.92
N THR A 167 48.23 -9.66 -27.32
CA THR A 167 48.27 -10.45 -28.56
C THR A 167 48.28 -9.55 -29.79
N MET A 168 47.44 -8.50 -29.84
CA MET A 168 47.40 -7.58 -30.99
C MET A 168 48.68 -6.75 -31.11
N ALA A 169 49.25 -6.28 -29.99
CA ALA A 169 50.52 -5.56 -29.99
C ALA A 169 51.68 -6.38 -30.60
N SER A 170 51.65 -7.72 -30.50
CA SER A 170 52.66 -8.58 -31.14
C SER A 170 52.36 -8.90 -32.62
N GLN A 171 51.09 -8.90 -33.05
CA GLN A 171 50.70 -9.25 -34.43
C GLN A 171 50.95 -8.14 -35.48
N LEU A 172 51.04 -6.87 -35.07
CA LEU A 172 51.32 -5.74 -35.97
C LEU A 172 52.68 -5.84 -36.71
N ASN A 173 53.59 -6.72 -36.26
CA ASN A 173 54.91 -6.93 -36.84
C ASN A 173 54.97 -7.97 -38.00
N TYR A 174 53.86 -8.62 -38.37
CA TYR A 174 53.84 -9.68 -39.39
C TYR A 174 53.42 -9.20 -40.79
N PRO A 175 53.91 -9.80 -41.89
CA PRO A 175 53.53 -9.41 -43.26
C PRO A 175 52.05 -9.69 -43.58
N ALA A 176 51.40 -8.78 -44.31
CA ALA A 176 49.95 -8.80 -44.58
C ALA A 176 49.36 -10.15 -45.06
N LYS A 177 50.07 -10.90 -45.91
CA LYS A 177 49.61 -12.22 -46.41
C LYS A 177 49.55 -13.32 -45.34
N LEU A 178 50.30 -13.18 -44.24
CA LEU A 178 50.25 -14.11 -43.09
C LEU A 178 49.14 -13.74 -42.12
N GLN A 179 48.92 -12.43 -41.90
CA GLN A 179 47.95 -11.90 -40.94
C GLN A 179 46.53 -12.47 -41.16
N CYS A 180 46.07 -12.59 -42.41
CA CYS A 180 44.73 -13.09 -42.72
C CYS A 180 44.49 -14.55 -42.25
N LYS A 181 45.51 -15.42 -42.26
CA LYS A 181 45.39 -16.79 -41.74
C LYS A 181 45.29 -16.87 -40.21
N MET A 182 45.65 -15.79 -39.51
CA MET A 182 45.62 -15.73 -38.05
C MET A 182 44.27 -15.25 -37.50
N ALA A 183 43.41 -14.63 -38.33
CA ALA A 183 42.11 -14.11 -37.91
C ALA A 183 41.17 -15.21 -37.34
N THR A 184 41.04 -16.35 -38.03
CA THR A 184 40.17 -17.46 -37.57
C THR A 184 40.67 -18.11 -36.28
N ASP A 185 42.00 -18.13 -36.06
CA ASP A 185 42.62 -18.64 -34.83
C ASP A 185 42.50 -17.62 -33.68
N TYR A 186 42.55 -16.33 -34.00
CA TYR A 186 42.32 -15.22 -33.08
C TYR A 186 40.90 -15.23 -32.51
N PHE A 187 39.85 -15.35 -33.33
CA PHE A 187 38.47 -15.47 -32.83
C PHE A 187 38.27 -16.69 -31.92
N LYS A 188 38.87 -17.84 -32.25
CA LYS A 188 38.84 -19.03 -31.38
C LYS A 188 39.53 -18.79 -30.02
N ARG A 189 40.65 -18.04 -30.00
CA ARG A 189 41.33 -17.64 -28.77
C ARG A 189 40.50 -16.66 -27.93
N ILE A 190 39.76 -15.73 -28.55
CA ILE A 190 38.81 -14.86 -27.84
C ILE A 190 37.72 -15.70 -27.17
N ALA A 191 37.05 -16.59 -27.92
CA ALA A 191 36.01 -17.49 -27.41
C ALA A 191 36.52 -18.34 -26.23
N SER A 192 37.70 -18.95 -26.38
CA SER A 192 38.34 -19.72 -25.30
C SER A 192 38.73 -18.85 -24.10
N SER A 193 39.22 -17.62 -24.30
CA SER A 193 39.56 -16.72 -23.19
C SER A 193 38.33 -16.29 -22.40
N LEU A 194 37.24 -15.90 -23.08
CA LEU A 194 35.97 -15.55 -22.43
C LEU A 194 35.44 -16.71 -21.59
N TYR A 195 35.47 -17.93 -22.14
CA TYR A 195 35.03 -19.13 -21.42
C TYR A 195 35.96 -19.51 -20.26
N LEU A 196 37.27 -19.31 -20.37
CA LEU A 196 38.22 -19.57 -19.28
C LEU A 196 38.06 -18.57 -18.13
N SER A 197 37.71 -17.31 -18.40
CA SER A 197 37.44 -16.29 -17.36
C SER A 197 36.06 -16.48 -16.72
N ALA A 198 34.99 -16.73 -17.50
CA ALA A 198 33.64 -16.91 -16.97
C ALA A 198 33.39 -18.31 -16.37
N GLY A 199 34.08 -19.34 -16.88
CA GLY A 199 33.88 -20.74 -16.54
C GLY A 199 34.02 -21.10 -15.06
N PRO A 200 34.98 -20.53 -14.29
CA PRO A 200 35.05 -20.70 -12.84
C PRO A 200 33.78 -20.22 -12.13
N PHE A 201 33.24 -19.05 -12.51
CA PHE A 201 32.00 -18.51 -11.94
C PHE A 201 30.77 -19.32 -12.33
N ILE A 202 30.63 -19.71 -13.61
CA ILE A 202 29.53 -20.57 -14.08
C ILE A 202 29.51 -21.91 -13.31
N LYS A 203 30.67 -22.45 -12.96
CA LYS A 203 30.84 -23.64 -12.10
C LYS A 203 30.59 -23.41 -10.61
N THR A 204 30.19 -22.21 -10.18
CA THR A 204 29.66 -21.97 -8.83
C THR A 204 28.13 -21.91 -8.79
N ILE A 205 27.45 -21.88 -9.94
CA ILE A 205 25.99 -21.84 -10.03
C ILE A 205 25.44 -23.24 -9.69
N PRO A 206 24.71 -23.44 -8.57
CA PRO A 206 24.31 -24.78 -8.11
C PRO A 206 23.54 -25.58 -9.16
N GLU A 207 22.62 -24.92 -9.86
CA GLU A 207 21.75 -25.50 -10.88
C GLU A 207 22.54 -26.06 -12.06
N PHE A 208 23.65 -25.41 -12.42
CA PHE A 208 24.59 -25.87 -13.45
C PHE A 208 25.45 -27.03 -12.94
N VAL A 209 25.96 -26.96 -11.70
CA VAL A 209 26.79 -28.01 -11.08
C VAL A 209 26.02 -29.33 -10.90
N HIS A 210 24.69 -29.27 -10.69
CA HIS A 210 23.83 -30.44 -10.58
C HIS A 210 23.44 -31.10 -11.93
N MET A 211 23.86 -30.55 -13.08
CA MET A 211 23.75 -31.20 -14.39
C MET A 211 24.81 -32.30 -14.56
N SER A 212 24.62 -33.24 -15.50
CA SER A 212 25.70 -34.18 -15.85
C SER A 212 26.82 -33.47 -16.60
N THR A 213 28.05 -34.00 -16.53
CA THR A 213 29.20 -33.46 -17.28
C THR A 213 28.96 -33.42 -18.79
N SER A 214 28.13 -34.32 -19.33
CA SER A 214 27.72 -34.32 -20.74
C SER A 214 26.82 -33.12 -21.05
N ASP A 215 25.87 -32.82 -20.17
CA ASP A 215 24.87 -31.78 -20.40
C ASP A 215 25.45 -30.39 -20.14
N GLN A 216 26.37 -30.26 -19.17
CA GLN A 216 27.21 -29.06 -18.98
C GLN A 216 28.03 -28.77 -20.25
N GLY A 217 28.62 -29.81 -20.86
CA GLY A 217 29.36 -29.71 -22.12
C GLY A 217 28.47 -29.19 -23.25
N ILE A 218 27.30 -29.80 -23.46
CA ILE A 218 26.34 -29.43 -24.50
C ILE A 218 25.80 -28.00 -24.30
N LEU A 219 25.44 -27.62 -23.07
CA LEU A 219 24.91 -26.28 -22.77
C LEU A 219 25.96 -25.19 -23.01
N VAL A 220 27.22 -25.45 -22.64
CA VAL A 220 28.35 -24.56 -22.95
C VAL A 220 28.61 -24.50 -24.46
N GLU A 221 28.71 -25.64 -25.13
CA GLU A 221 29.06 -25.75 -26.56
C GLU A 221 28.03 -25.05 -27.45
N ARG A 222 26.73 -25.17 -27.14
CA ARG A 222 25.67 -24.46 -27.87
C ARG A 222 25.75 -22.95 -27.66
N ASN A 223 25.85 -22.50 -26.40
CA ASN A 223 25.85 -21.06 -26.09
C ASN A 223 27.20 -20.34 -26.34
N ILE A 224 28.30 -21.07 -26.60
CA ILE A 224 29.62 -20.43 -26.80
C ILE A 224 29.65 -19.52 -28.03
N ARG A 225 28.85 -19.81 -29.07
CA ARG A 225 28.73 -18.96 -30.27
C ARG A 225 28.13 -17.60 -29.90
N SER A 226 27.03 -17.59 -29.15
CA SER A 226 26.36 -16.38 -28.66
C SER A 226 27.23 -15.61 -27.67
N MET A 227 27.82 -16.28 -26.66
CA MET A 227 28.76 -15.64 -25.72
C MET A 227 29.97 -15.01 -26.41
N SER A 228 30.47 -15.63 -27.49
CA SER A 228 31.56 -15.07 -28.31
C SER A 228 31.13 -13.86 -29.13
N GLY A 229 29.84 -13.74 -29.50
CA GLY A 229 29.28 -12.56 -30.15
C GLY A 229 29.34 -11.33 -29.26
N PHE A 230 28.72 -11.39 -28.06
CA PHE A 230 28.67 -10.24 -27.15
C PHE A 230 30.03 -9.93 -26.52
N GLY A 231 30.79 -10.98 -26.14
CA GLY A 231 32.15 -10.81 -25.67
C GLY A 231 33.06 -10.23 -26.76
N GLY A 232 32.79 -10.54 -28.02
CA GLY A 232 33.39 -9.87 -29.19
C GLY A 232 33.08 -8.38 -29.21
N ILE A 233 31.81 -7.97 -29.11
CA ILE A 233 31.43 -6.54 -29.07
C ILE A 233 32.17 -5.78 -27.95
N LEU A 234 32.15 -6.31 -26.73
CA LEU A 234 32.83 -5.72 -25.58
C LEU A 234 34.34 -5.52 -25.86
N VAL A 235 35.00 -6.56 -26.36
CA VAL A 235 36.43 -6.52 -26.70
C VAL A 235 36.73 -5.48 -27.78
N LEU A 236 35.88 -5.34 -28.80
CA LEU A 236 36.10 -4.41 -29.90
C LEU A 236 35.88 -2.95 -29.49
N ARG A 237 34.88 -2.69 -28.63
CA ARG A 237 34.60 -1.35 -28.07
C ARG A 237 35.70 -0.93 -27.09
N GLU A 238 36.01 -1.76 -26.10
CA GLU A 238 36.98 -1.45 -25.03
C GLU A 238 38.45 -1.42 -25.51
N ALA A 239 38.76 -1.90 -26.71
CA ALA A 239 40.10 -1.81 -27.28
C ALA A 239 40.19 -0.95 -28.56
N ASP A 240 39.12 -0.22 -28.91
CA ASP A 240 39.01 0.64 -30.11
C ASP A 240 39.46 -0.03 -31.42
N LEU A 241 39.05 -1.28 -31.60
CA LEU A 241 39.54 -2.13 -32.69
C LEU A 241 38.73 -1.98 -33.98
N CYS A 242 37.51 -1.46 -33.91
CA CYS A 242 36.68 -1.20 -35.09
C CYS A 242 37.30 -0.15 -36.03
N GLN A 243 38.03 0.83 -35.48
CA GLN A 243 38.73 1.85 -36.27
C GLN A 243 40.08 1.36 -36.82
N ASN A 244 40.54 0.15 -36.47
CA ASN A 244 41.83 -0.37 -36.89
C ASN A 244 41.75 -0.95 -38.33
N PRO A 245 42.47 -0.39 -39.33
CA PRO A 245 42.34 -0.83 -40.73
C PRO A 245 42.76 -2.28 -40.97
N PHE A 246 43.67 -2.82 -40.15
CA PHE A 246 44.04 -4.23 -40.22
C PHE A 246 42.87 -5.13 -39.74
N TYR A 247 42.26 -4.80 -38.59
CA TYR A 247 41.12 -5.56 -38.07
C TYR A 247 39.92 -5.50 -39.03
N HIS A 248 39.65 -4.32 -39.60
CA HIS A 248 38.62 -4.14 -40.62
C HIS A 248 38.83 -5.07 -41.82
N ASN A 249 40.03 -5.04 -42.42
CA ASN A 249 40.33 -5.84 -43.60
C ASN A 249 40.38 -7.35 -43.33
N ALA A 250 40.85 -7.76 -42.14
CA ALA A 250 40.77 -9.15 -41.69
C ALA A 250 39.32 -9.63 -41.54
N SER A 251 38.44 -8.78 -41.00
CA SER A 251 37.01 -9.07 -40.86
C SER A 251 36.32 -9.18 -42.22
N VAL A 252 36.52 -8.19 -43.12
CA VAL A 252 35.97 -8.21 -44.49
C VAL A 252 36.40 -9.46 -45.26
N THR A 253 37.63 -9.93 -45.06
CA THR A 253 38.15 -11.14 -45.72
C THR A 253 37.62 -12.44 -45.09
N THR A 254 37.16 -12.40 -43.83
CA THR A 254 36.66 -13.59 -43.09
C THR A 254 35.15 -13.76 -43.21
N TYR A 255 34.39 -12.65 -43.17
CA TYR A 255 32.92 -12.64 -43.11
C TYR A 255 32.26 -11.94 -44.31
N GLY A 256 33.05 -11.39 -45.24
CA GLY A 256 32.55 -10.53 -46.30
C GLY A 256 32.29 -9.08 -45.83
N HIS A 257 32.09 -8.19 -46.79
CA HIS A 257 31.97 -6.76 -46.54
C HIS A 257 30.67 -6.39 -45.79
N GLU A 258 29.57 -7.07 -46.11
CA GLU A 258 28.24 -6.75 -45.57
C GLU A 258 28.13 -7.11 -44.08
N LEU A 259 28.42 -8.37 -43.72
CA LEU A 259 28.45 -8.81 -42.32
C LEU A 259 29.48 -8.02 -41.48
N THR A 260 30.63 -7.66 -42.06
CA THR A 260 31.62 -6.84 -41.34
C THR A 260 31.08 -5.44 -41.02
N HIS A 261 30.41 -4.79 -41.96
CA HIS A 261 29.78 -3.50 -41.77
C HIS A 261 28.64 -3.56 -40.74
N GLN A 262 27.82 -4.62 -40.77
CA GLN A 262 26.77 -4.88 -39.79
C GLN A 262 27.35 -5.09 -38.38
N ALA A 263 28.38 -5.93 -38.22
CA ALA A 263 29.05 -6.13 -36.93
C ALA A 263 29.58 -4.80 -36.35
N MET A 264 30.21 -3.96 -37.16
CA MET A 264 30.74 -2.66 -36.73
C MET A 264 29.62 -1.68 -36.35
N LYS A 265 28.49 -1.69 -37.06
CA LYS A 265 27.30 -0.91 -36.71
C LYS A 265 26.75 -1.31 -35.33
N ILE A 266 26.71 -2.61 -35.01
CA ILE A 266 26.29 -3.09 -33.69
C ILE A 266 27.27 -2.63 -32.60
N VAL A 267 28.59 -2.77 -32.81
CA VAL A 267 29.60 -2.31 -31.82
C VAL A 267 29.52 -0.80 -31.56
N HIS A 268 29.24 0.00 -32.60
CA HIS A 268 29.09 1.45 -32.47
C HIS A 268 27.81 1.85 -31.71
N ASN A 269 26.72 1.10 -31.88
CA ASN A 269 25.41 1.45 -31.33
C ASN A 269 25.13 0.85 -29.94
N ALA A 270 25.94 -0.12 -29.49
CA ALA A 270 25.80 -0.79 -28.21
C ALA A 270 26.23 0.08 -27.02
N ASP A 271 25.43 1.10 -26.65
CA ASP A 271 25.68 1.92 -25.46
C ASP A 271 25.25 1.24 -24.14
N ILE A 272 26.01 0.20 -23.80
CA ILE A 272 25.78 -0.69 -22.66
C ILE A 272 27.04 -0.64 -21.77
N ASP A 273 26.92 -0.53 -20.45
CA ASP A 273 28.10 -0.55 -19.58
C ASP A 273 28.68 -1.97 -19.36
N GLY A 274 29.91 -2.02 -18.87
CA GLY A 274 30.60 -3.28 -18.61
C GLY A 274 29.94 -4.16 -17.54
N THR A 275 29.10 -3.60 -16.66
CA THR A 275 28.38 -4.36 -15.63
C THR A 275 27.18 -5.10 -16.21
N LEU A 276 26.40 -4.42 -17.07
CA LEU A 276 25.31 -5.04 -17.83
C LEU A 276 25.82 -6.17 -18.73
N ILE A 277 26.96 -5.97 -19.40
CA ILE A 277 27.56 -7.01 -20.24
C ILE A 277 28.07 -8.19 -19.38
N LYS A 278 28.70 -7.93 -18.23
CA LYS A 278 29.11 -8.99 -17.27
C LYS A 278 27.89 -9.78 -16.75
N LEU A 279 26.72 -9.14 -16.57
CA LEU A 279 25.45 -9.79 -16.18
C LEU A 279 24.77 -10.57 -17.32
N MET A 280 24.92 -10.15 -18.58
CA MET A 280 24.40 -10.91 -19.73
C MET A 280 25.11 -12.25 -19.94
N ILE A 281 26.39 -12.40 -19.55
CA ILE A 281 27.13 -13.65 -19.74
C ILE A 281 26.50 -14.85 -19.01
N PRO A 282 26.16 -14.82 -17.71
CA PRO A 282 25.43 -15.93 -17.07
C PRO A 282 24.00 -16.11 -17.62
N ILE A 283 23.32 -15.03 -18.02
CA ILE A 283 21.98 -15.13 -18.66
C ILE A 283 22.07 -15.95 -19.96
N LEU A 284 23.12 -15.75 -20.76
CA LEU A 284 23.39 -16.50 -21.99
C LEU A 284 23.91 -17.91 -21.72
N ALA A 285 24.81 -18.09 -20.75
CA ALA A 285 25.36 -19.41 -20.38
C ALA A 285 24.30 -20.38 -19.83
N LEU A 286 23.22 -19.85 -19.25
CA LEU A 286 22.05 -20.60 -18.77
C LEU A 286 20.90 -20.64 -19.79
N SER A 287 21.04 -19.96 -20.94
CA SER A 287 20.01 -19.94 -21.98
C SER A 287 19.96 -21.25 -22.78
N THR A 288 18.83 -21.48 -23.43
CA THR A 288 18.61 -22.69 -24.27
C THR A 288 18.04 -22.37 -25.65
N CYS A 289 18.07 -21.10 -26.07
CA CYS A 289 17.77 -20.71 -27.45
C CYS A 289 18.81 -21.31 -28.42
N SER A 290 18.44 -21.97 -29.51
CA SER A 290 17.09 -22.18 -30.07
C SER A 290 17.00 -23.50 -30.83
N ASP A 291 16.48 -24.56 -30.18
CA ASP A 291 16.34 -25.91 -30.79
C ASP A 291 15.38 -26.85 -30.00
N ILE A 292 14.45 -26.30 -29.19
CA ILE A 292 13.68 -27.11 -28.22
C ILE A 292 12.44 -27.80 -28.81
N ILE A 293 11.87 -27.30 -29.92
CA ILE A 293 10.76 -27.97 -30.61
C ILE A 293 10.94 -27.90 -32.13
N ASP A 294 11.29 -29.02 -32.74
CA ASP A 294 10.89 -29.38 -34.10
C ASP A 294 9.84 -30.50 -33.96
N PRO A 295 8.55 -30.26 -34.30
CA PRO A 295 7.51 -31.28 -34.18
C PRO A 295 7.67 -32.44 -35.17
N ASP A 296 8.28 -32.20 -36.32
CA ASP A 296 8.22 -33.12 -37.47
C ASP A 296 9.31 -34.20 -37.43
N ASN A 297 10.32 -34.04 -36.57
CA ASN A 297 11.41 -35.00 -36.36
C ASN A 297 11.25 -35.91 -35.12
N TYR A 298 10.10 -35.94 -34.45
CA TYR A 298 9.84 -36.85 -33.31
C TYR A 298 9.32 -38.22 -33.77
N ASP A 299 10.16 -39.01 -34.44
CA ASP A 299 9.81 -40.39 -34.77
C ASP A 299 9.84 -41.27 -33.50
N GLY A 300 8.78 -42.06 -33.28
CA GLY A 300 8.56 -42.80 -32.05
C GLY A 300 9.45 -44.05 -31.86
N SER A 301 10.56 -44.20 -32.61
CA SER A 301 11.40 -45.40 -32.57
C SER A 301 12.66 -45.20 -31.71
N GLY A 302 12.64 -45.76 -30.49
CA GLY A 302 13.72 -45.61 -29.51
C GLY A 302 15.01 -46.37 -29.85
N SER A 303 15.78 -45.89 -30.84
CA SER A 303 17.10 -46.43 -31.18
C SER A 303 18.19 -45.35 -31.13
N THR A 304 19.24 -45.57 -30.33
CA THR A 304 20.24 -44.55 -29.99
C THR A 304 21.61 -44.80 -30.64
N THR A 305 21.87 -44.29 -31.85
CA THR A 305 23.25 -44.22 -32.41
C THR A 305 23.46 -43.18 -33.55
N THR A 306 23.27 -41.88 -33.30
CA THR A 306 24.14 -40.76 -33.80
C THR A 306 23.67 -39.39 -33.24
N PRO A 307 24.52 -38.34 -33.21
CA PRO A 307 24.24 -37.10 -32.49
C PRO A 307 23.44 -36.08 -33.33
N GLY A 308 22.12 -36.10 -33.19
CA GLY A 308 21.22 -35.08 -33.79
C GLY A 308 19.89 -34.86 -33.04
N GLY A 309 19.43 -35.81 -32.22
CA GLY A 309 18.13 -35.72 -31.54
C GLY A 309 18.10 -34.79 -30.33
N THR A 310 17.01 -34.03 -30.20
CA THR A 310 16.77 -33.04 -29.14
C THR A 310 16.62 -33.70 -27.76
N ARG A 311 17.64 -33.55 -26.90
CA ARG A 311 17.53 -33.87 -25.47
C ARG A 311 16.91 -32.70 -24.72
N LEU A 312 15.78 -32.93 -24.04
CA LEU A 312 15.41 -32.10 -22.90
C LEU A 312 16.44 -32.29 -21.78
N PHE A 313 16.90 -31.21 -21.17
CA PHE A 313 17.67 -31.28 -19.94
C PHE A 313 16.77 -31.75 -18.79
N SER A 314 17.29 -32.62 -17.92
CA SER A 314 16.54 -33.12 -16.75
C SER A 314 16.13 -32.01 -15.77
N ASN A 315 16.90 -30.92 -15.74
CA ASN A 315 16.77 -29.82 -14.78
C ASN A 315 16.37 -28.47 -15.44
N THR A 316 15.72 -28.48 -16.62
CA THR A 316 15.38 -27.24 -17.37
C THR A 316 14.72 -26.14 -16.52
N LEU A 317 13.82 -26.51 -15.59
CA LEU A 317 13.18 -25.56 -14.68
C LEU A 317 14.18 -24.82 -13.78
N HIS A 318 15.21 -25.51 -13.28
CA HIS A 318 16.25 -24.89 -12.45
C HIS A 318 17.15 -23.95 -13.26
N LEU A 319 17.45 -24.28 -14.52
CA LEU A 319 18.19 -23.38 -15.42
C LEU A 319 17.42 -22.08 -15.68
N LEU A 320 16.11 -22.16 -15.92
CA LEU A 320 15.24 -20.99 -16.08
C LEU A 320 15.14 -20.15 -14.80
N ILE A 321 15.06 -20.79 -13.62
CA ILE A 321 15.08 -20.08 -12.32
C ILE A 321 16.40 -19.34 -12.14
N ALA A 322 17.54 -19.99 -12.40
CA ALA A 322 18.85 -19.37 -12.30
C ALA A 322 19.02 -18.21 -13.32
N GLN A 323 18.54 -18.38 -14.55
CA GLN A 323 18.55 -17.32 -15.57
C GLN A 323 17.73 -16.10 -15.13
N ASN A 324 16.52 -16.31 -14.61
CA ASN A 324 15.63 -15.24 -14.14
C ASN A 324 16.26 -14.41 -13.02
N ILE A 325 17.03 -15.00 -12.11
CA ILE A 325 17.74 -14.28 -11.04
C ILE A 325 18.71 -13.24 -11.63
N TYR A 326 19.48 -13.60 -12.66
CA TYR A 326 20.41 -12.67 -13.30
C TYR A 326 19.69 -11.61 -14.16
N VAL A 327 18.57 -11.96 -14.82
CA VAL A 327 17.72 -11.00 -15.55
C VAL A 327 17.12 -9.96 -14.60
N GLU A 328 16.57 -10.40 -13.45
CA GLU A 328 16.02 -9.51 -12.42
C GLU A 328 17.10 -8.57 -11.86
N MET A 329 18.29 -9.11 -11.58
CA MET A 329 19.45 -8.32 -11.13
C MET A 329 19.88 -7.28 -12.16
N MET A 330 19.89 -7.62 -13.45
CA MET A 330 20.22 -6.69 -14.53
C MET A 330 19.21 -5.55 -14.65
N PHE A 331 17.91 -5.84 -14.61
CA PHE A 331 16.87 -4.81 -14.69
C PHE A 331 16.90 -3.87 -13.46
N LYS A 332 17.05 -4.42 -12.26
CA LYS A 332 17.19 -3.63 -11.03
C LYS A 332 18.49 -2.81 -10.99
N TYR A 333 19.59 -3.32 -11.55
CA TYR A 333 20.83 -2.56 -11.71
C TYR A 333 20.64 -1.37 -12.67
N MET A 334 19.98 -1.55 -13.81
CA MET A 334 19.67 -0.43 -14.71
C MET A 334 18.85 0.65 -14.01
N LEU A 335 17.74 0.27 -13.35
CA LEU A 335 16.89 1.22 -12.63
C LEU A 335 17.66 1.99 -11.55
N TYR A 336 18.53 1.32 -10.80
CA TYR A 336 19.39 1.93 -9.80
C TYR A 336 20.42 2.90 -10.41
N ARG A 337 20.96 2.57 -11.60
CA ARG A 337 22.08 3.30 -12.22
C ARG A 337 21.65 4.47 -13.11
N TYR A 338 20.51 4.35 -13.79
CA TYR A 338 20.09 5.25 -14.87
C TYR A 338 18.69 5.87 -14.68
N GLY A 339 17.85 5.31 -13.80
CA GLY A 339 16.44 5.72 -13.67
C GLY A 339 15.55 5.16 -14.80
N TYR A 340 14.23 5.29 -14.65
CA TYR A 340 13.24 4.49 -15.39
C TYR A 340 13.33 4.59 -16.92
N LYS A 341 13.18 5.80 -17.50
CA LYS A 341 13.20 6.01 -18.96
C LYS A 341 14.48 5.50 -19.60
N GLU A 342 15.63 5.93 -19.07
CA GLU A 342 16.94 5.56 -19.59
C GLU A 342 17.22 4.05 -19.46
N SER A 343 16.69 3.41 -18.41
CA SER A 343 16.72 1.95 -18.27
C SER A 343 15.88 1.23 -19.32
N ALA A 344 14.69 1.74 -19.62
CA ALA A 344 13.81 1.15 -20.63
C ALA A 344 14.41 1.29 -22.04
N LEU A 345 14.97 2.46 -22.39
CA LEU A 345 15.67 2.68 -23.66
C LEU A 345 16.92 1.80 -23.78
N ARG A 346 17.74 1.70 -22.72
CA ARG A 346 18.93 0.82 -22.71
C ARG A 346 18.56 -0.66 -22.76
N PHE A 347 17.45 -1.08 -22.16
CA PHE A 347 16.96 -2.46 -22.25
C PHE A 347 16.43 -2.79 -23.66
N ALA A 348 15.69 -1.88 -24.29
CA ALA A 348 15.24 -2.04 -25.68
C ALA A 348 16.44 -2.09 -26.65
N SER A 349 17.42 -1.19 -26.49
CA SER A 349 18.67 -1.17 -27.26
C SER A 349 19.53 -2.42 -27.05
N LEU A 350 19.58 -2.94 -25.82
CA LEU A 350 20.20 -4.23 -25.49
C LEU A 350 19.50 -5.38 -26.22
N ILE A 351 18.17 -5.49 -26.14
CA ILE A 351 17.38 -6.51 -26.84
C ILE A 351 17.60 -6.42 -28.35
N LYS A 352 17.59 -5.22 -28.95
CA LYS A 352 17.92 -5.04 -30.36
C LYS A 352 19.34 -5.55 -30.66
N SER A 353 20.33 -5.13 -29.89
CA SER A 353 21.71 -5.58 -30.05
C SER A 353 21.85 -7.11 -29.95
N CYS A 354 21.04 -7.77 -29.11
CA CYS A 354 20.99 -9.23 -29.02
C CYS A 354 20.43 -9.88 -30.29
N LEU A 355 19.36 -9.31 -30.85
CA LEU A 355 18.69 -9.87 -32.02
C LEU A 355 19.48 -9.59 -33.30
N ASP A 356 20.03 -8.38 -33.46
CA ASP A 356 20.96 -8.02 -34.55
C ASP A 356 22.17 -9.00 -34.59
N GLN A 357 22.68 -9.45 -33.43
CA GLN A 357 23.74 -10.47 -33.37
C GLN A 357 23.27 -11.89 -33.69
N ASN A 358 22.07 -12.29 -33.31
CA ASN A 358 21.51 -13.60 -33.68
C ASN A 358 21.24 -13.67 -35.19
N LEU A 359 20.82 -12.56 -35.81
CA LEU A 359 20.61 -12.46 -37.25
C LEU A 359 21.92 -12.58 -38.05
N MET A 360 23.07 -12.17 -37.49
CA MET A 360 24.40 -12.44 -38.06
C MET A 360 24.81 -13.93 -38.04
N VAL A 361 24.02 -14.80 -37.39
CA VAL A 361 24.33 -16.20 -37.11
C VAL A 361 23.45 -17.19 -37.91
N SER A 362 22.35 -16.72 -38.48
CA SER A 362 21.31 -17.46 -39.23
C SER A 362 21.19 -17.02 -40.71
N ASP A 363 21.07 -17.95 -41.64
CA ASP A 363 20.87 -17.67 -43.08
C ASP A 363 19.37 -17.50 -43.44
N GLY A 364 19.03 -16.39 -44.10
CA GLY A 364 17.84 -16.28 -44.99
C GLY A 364 16.54 -15.70 -44.39
N ASP A 365 15.91 -14.82 -45.18
CA ASP A 365 14.52 -14.26 -45.17
C ASP A 365 13.79 -13.86 -43.86
N ASP A 366 13.93 -14.58 -42.75
CA ASP A 366 13.28 -14.28 -41.45
C ASP A 366 13.70 -12.90 -40.88
N LEU A 367 14.90 -12.46 -41.29
CA LEU A 367 15.50 -11.14 -41.08
C LEU A 367 14.48 -9.98 -41.11
N ARG A 368 13.60 -9.92 -42.12
CA ARG A 368 12.80 -8.72 -42.35
C ARG A 368 11.59 -8.60 -41.42
N GLN A 369 10.96 -9.72 -41.04
CA GLN A 369 9.87 -9.69 -40.06
C GLN A 369 10.40 -9.44 -38.66
N HIS A 370 11.59 -9.95 -38.33
CA HIS A 370 12.24 -9.67 -37.05
C HIS A 370 12.68 -8.21 -36.91
N ASP A 371 13.33 -7.60 -37.92
CA ASP A 371 13.69 -6.17 -37.88
C ASP A 371 12.43 -5.28 -37.77
N GLU A 372 11.36 -5.61 -38.51
CA GLU A 372 10.07 -4.91 -38.39
C GLU A 372 9.47 -5.04 -36.98
N MET A 373 9.48 -6.24 -36.36
CA MET A 373 9.02 -6.43 -34.98
C MET A 373 9.84 -5.67 -33.94
N VAL A 374 11.17 -5.72 -34.03
CA VAL A 374 12.07 -5.08 -33.05
C VAL A 374 12.02 -3.56 -33.18
N GLN A 375 11.92 -3.03 -34.40
CA GLN A 375 11.67 -1.61 -34.61
C GLN A 375 10.29 -1.21 -34.06
N ILE A 376 9.24 -1.99 -34.28
CA ILE A 376 7.91 -1.75 -33.69
C ILE A 376 7.97 -1.71 -32.15
N ILE A 377 8.66 -2.65 -31.50
CA ILE A 377 8.80 -2.67 -30.02
C ILE A 377 9.58 -1.44 -29.53
N THR A 378 10.64 -1.04 -30.25
CA THR A 378 11.45 0.14 -29.91
C THR A 378 10.63 1.43 -30.07
N ASP A 379 9.99 1.61 -31.23
CA ASP A 379 9.06 2.71 -31.52
C ASP A 379 7.91 2.80 -30.51
N GLN A 380 7.31 1.67 -30.12
CA GLN A 380 6.24 1.63 -29.12
C GLN A 380 6.73 2.02 -27.72
N THR A 381 7.96 1.60 -27.37
CA THR A 381 8.59 1.95 -26.10
C THR A 381 8.93 3.44 -26.06
N GLU A 382 9.54 3.99 -27.11
CA GLU A 382 9.84 5.42 -27.23
C GLU A 382 8.58 6.28 -27.25
N ARG A 383 7.55 5.91 -28.04
CA ARG A 383 6.27 6.64 -28.06
C ARG A 383 5.56 6.59 -26.72
N SER A 384 5.58 5.45 -26.03
CA SER A 384 5.02 5.35 -24.67
C SER A 384 5.76 6.23 -23.66
N LEU A 385 7.09 6.26 -23.71
CA LEU A 385 7.92 7.08 -22.82
C LEU A 385 7.80 8.59 -23.11
N ASN A 386 7.75 8.98 -24.39
CA ASN A 386 7.60 10.38 -24.78
C ASN A 386 6.16 10.88 -24.48
N TYR A 387 5.13 10.05 -24.68
CA TYR A 387 3.76 10.36 -24.26
C TYR A 387 3.68 10.56 -22.73
N PHE A 388 4.35 9.70 -21.96
CA PHE A 388 4.43 9.77 -20.50
C PHE A 388 5.12 11.07 -20.03
N GLU A 389 6.19 11.50 -20.70
CA GLU A 389 6.82 12.81 -20.45
C GLU A 389 5.96 14.00 -20.91
N GLU A 390 5.31 13.94 -22.07
CA GLU A 390 4.38 15.00 -22.52
C GLU A 390 3.21 15.18 -21.54
N GLN A 391 2.69 14.11 -20.93
CA GLN A 391 1.70 14.23 -19.85
C GLN A 391 2.30 14.84 -18.57
N VAL A 392 3.54 14.48 -18.20
CA VAL A 392 4.23 15.04 -17.02
C VAL A 392 4.57 16.53 -17.19
N GLU A 393 5.07 16.96 -18.35
CA GLU A 393 5.40 18.37 -18.61
C GLU A 393 4.17 19.24 -18.86
N SER A 394 3.07 18.69 -19.41
CA SER A 394 1.79 19.41 -19.52
C SER A 394 1.00 19.47 -18.20
N GLY A 395 1.42 18.74 -17.16
CA GLY A 395 0.74 18.68 -15.87
C GLY A 395 -0.51 17.79 -15.87
N ASN A 396 -0.73 16.98 -16.90
CA ASN A 396 -1.79 15.98 -16.95
C ASN A 396 -1.45 14.81 -16.01
N SER A 397 -2.09 14.79 -14.85
CA SER A 397 -1.87 13.82 -13.78
C SER A 397 -2.42 12.42 -14.09
N PHE A 398 -1.68 11.66 -14.92
CA PHE A 398 -1.80 10.19 -15.00
C PHE A 398 -0.75 9.45 -14.14
N LEU A 399 -0.04 10.18 -13.26
CA LEU A 399 0.93 9.65 -12.30
C LEU A 399 0.69 10.07 -10.85
N THR A 400 -0.47 10.65 -10.53
CA THR A 400 -1.12 10.29 -9.27
C THR A 400 -1.54 8.84 -9.39
N MET A 401 -0.72 7.91 -8.87
CA MET A 401 -1.27 6.60 -8.52
C MET A 401 -2.36 6.84 -7.47
N PRO A 402 -3.61 6.40 -7.68
CA PRO A 402 -4.69 6.60 -6.71
C PRO A 402 -4.49 5.76 -5.43
N PHE A 403 -3.47 4.90 -5.43
CA PHE A 403 -3.12 3.99 -4.35
C PHE A 403 -1.69 4.25 -3.88
N ARG A 404 -1.49 4.06 -2.58
CA ARG A 404 -0.22 4.27 -1.90
C ARG A 404 0.80 3.18 -2.24
N ASP A 405 2.03 3.58 -2.58
CA ASP A 405 3.13 2.72 -3.01
C ASP A 405 4.13 2.37 -1.88
N HIS A 406 4.31 3.29 -0.91
CA HIS A 406 5.27 3.14 0.19
C HIS A 406 4.60 2.72 1.52
N TRP A 407 4.74 1.44 1.87
CA TRP A 407 4.25 0.83 3.12
C TRP A 407 5.24 0.97 4.30
N ARG A 408 4.71 1.22 5.51
CA ARG A 408 5.49 1.33 6.77
C ARG A 408 6.07 -0.02 7.17
N ASP A 409 7.29 -0.01 7.67
CA ASP A 409 7.96 -1.18 8.26
C ASP A 409 7.87 -1.19 9.79
N VAL A 410 8.52 -2.15 10.46
CA VAL A 410 8.43 -2.32 11.93
C VAL A 410 8.93 -1.07 12.65
N GLU A 411 10.09 -0.52 12.23
CA GLU A 411 10.65 0.70 12.84
C GLU A 411 9.74 1.91 12.61
N THR A 412 9.15 2.05 11.41
CA THR A 412 8.24 3.17 11.12
C THR A 412 6.93 3.06 11.92
N LEU A 413 6.35 1.87 12.06
CA LEU A 413 5.16 1.66 12.90
C LEU A 413 5.45 1.91 14.39
N HIS A 414 6.60 1.44 14.90
CA HIS A 414 7.02 1.73 16.28
C HIS A 414 7.31 3.22 16.52
N ASN A 415 7.85 3.94 15.52
CA ASN A 415 8.06 5.40 15.58
C ASN A 415 6.73 6.19 15.52
N ASP A 416 5.70 5.64 14.89
CA ASP A 416 4.31 6.12 14.99
C ASP A 416 3.63 5.71 16.31
N GLY A 417 4.30 4.94 17.17
CA GLY A 417 3.79 4.46 18.45
C GLY A 417 2.90 3.22 18.36
N ILE A 418 2.70 2.65 17.17
CA ILE A 418 1.86 1.46 16.95
C ILE A 418 2.66 0.22 17.40
N PRO A 419 2.26 -0.50 18.47
CA PRO A 419 3.09 -1.52 19.10
C PRO A 419 2.95 -2.88 18.41
N ILE A 420 3.18 -2.92 17.10
CA ILE A 420 3.11 -4.16 16.29
C ILE A 420 4.12 -5.19 16.79
N ASP A 421 3.67 -6.44 16.91
CA ASP A 421 4.36 -7.52 17.63
C ASP A 421 5.14 -8.51 16.74
N THR A 422 5.46 -8.11 15.51
CA THR A 422 6.34 -8.86 14.60
C THR A 422 7.73 -8.20 14.47
N ALA A 423 8.74 -9.02 14.16
CA ALA A 423 10.06 -8.56 13.72
C ALA A 423 10.21 -8.54 12.18
N SER A 424 9.19 -8.95 11.44
CA SER A 424 9.20 -9.02 9.99
C SER A 424 8.78 -7.70 9.35
N ASN A 425 9.72 -7.06 8.62
CA ASN A 425 9.42 -5.88 7.81
C ASN A 425 8.49 -6.20 6.61
N GLU A 426 8.38 -7.46 6.19
CA GLU A 426 7.38 -7.89 5.20
C GLU A 426 5.98 -7.90 5.82
N THR A 427 5.83 -8.53 6.98
CA THR A 427 4.56 -8.58 7.74
C THR A 427 4.09 -7.19 8.12
N ALA A 428 4.98 -6.31 8.58
CA ALA A 428 4.63 -4.92 8.89
C ALA A 428 4.10 -4.14 7.67
N LYS A 429 4.74 -4.32 6.50
CA LYS A 429 4.29 -3.70 5.25
C LYS A 429 2.96 -4.26 4.76
N LEU A 430 2.77 -5.57 4.84
CA LEU A 430 1.49 -6.22 4.52
C LEU A 430 0.36 -5.80 5.47
N PHE A 431 0.67 -5.58 6.76
CA PHE A 431 -0.26 -5.06 7.75
C PHE A 431 -0.70 -3.63 7.38
N ASP A 432 0.26 -2.74 7.13
CA ASP A 432 0.00 -1.36 6.77
C ASP A 432 -0.71 -1.21 5.41
N ALA A 433 -0.43 -2.10 4.45
CA ALA A 433 -1.11 -2.19 3.17
C ALA A 433 -2.57 -2.68 3.27
N THR A 434 -2.82 -3.68 4.10
CA THR A 434 -4.17 -4.20 4.37
C THR A 434 -4.99 -3.16 5.15
N LEU A 435 -4.38 -2.50 6.13
CA LEU A 435 -4.97 -1.41 6.90
C LEU A 435 -5.30 -0.18 6.04
N THR A 436 -4.44 0.18 5.08
CA THR A 436 -4.70 1.30 4.16
C THR A 436 -5.90 1.02 3.25
N GLN A 437 -6.00 -0.18 2.67
CA GLN A 437 -7.17 -0.60 1.86
C GLN A 437 -8.48 -0.57 2.67
N TYR A 438 -8.45 -1.06 3.92
CA TYR A 438 -9.59 -1.02 4.84
C TYR A 438 -10.01 0.40 5.23
N VAL A 439 -9.06 1.27 5.57
CA VAL A 439 -9.34 2.66 5.94
C VAL A 439 -9.85 3.46 4.73
N GLY A 440 -9.25 3.24 3.54
CA GLY A 440 -9.57 3.93 2.29
C GLY A 440 -10.68 3.35 1.43
N TRP A 441 -11.30 2.24 1.85
CA TRP A 441 -12.41 1.62 1.11
C TRP A 441 -12.09 1.26 -0.36
N TYR A 442 -10.88 0.77 -0.63
CA TYR A 442 -10.46 0.34 -1.98
C TYR A 442 -9.73 -1.01 -1.96
N ASN A 443 -9.85 -1.77 -3.05
CA ASN A 443 -9.04 -2.95 -3.33
C ASN A 443 -7.83 -2.62 -4.21
N ASP A 444 -6.62 -2.84 -3.70
CA ASP A 444 -5.39 -2.64 -4.46
C ASP A 444 -5.16 -3.81 -5.44
N LYS A 445 -5.30 -3.53 -6.75
CA LYS A 445 -5.13 -4.52 -7.82
C LYS A 445 -3.71 -5.12 -7.87
N GLN A 446 -2.67 -4.41 -7.40
CA GLN A 446 -1.30 -4.94 -7.35
C GLN A 446 -1.11 -5.92 -6.19
N LEU A 447 -1.89 -5.79 -5.12
CA LEU A 447 -1.85 -6.69 -3.97
C LEU A 447 -2.81 -7.88 -4.11
N GLY A 448 -3.77 -7.80 -5.04
CA GLY A 448 -4.86 -8.75 -5.23
C GLY A 448 -6.11 -8.41 -4.40
N GLY A 449 -6.29 -7.14 -4.04
CA GLY A 449 -7.32 -6.67 -3.13
C GLY A 449 -7.07 -7.03 -1.66
N ILE A 450 -8.02 -6.66 -0.80
CA ILE A 450 -7.90 -6.80 0.64
C ILE A 450 -7.82 -8.27 1.09
N GLU A 451 -8.53 -9.18 0.42
CA GLU A 451 -8.54 -10.61 0.76
C GLU A 451 -7.17 -11.28 0.49
N SER A 452 -6.55 -10.99 -0.66
CA SER A 452 -5.19 -11.44 -0.97
C SER A 452 -4.17 -10.82 -0.02
N SER A 453 -4.29 -9.51 0.23
CA SER A 453 -3.42 -8.78 1.16
C SER A 453 -3.44 -9.39 2.57
N LEU A 454 -4.65 -9.68 3.08
CA LEU A 454 -4.85 -10.30 4.39
C LEU A 454 -4.37 -11.75 4.44
N SER A 455 -4.58 -12.52 3.36
CA SER A 455 -4.09 -13.91 3.26
C SER A 455 -2.56 -13.97 3.27
N ARG A 456 -1.91 -13.08 2.53
CA ARG A 456 -0.44 -12.92 2.51
C ARG A 456 0.08 -12.44 3.87
N LEU A 457 -0.60 -11.49 4.52
CA LEU A 457 -0.28 -11.00 5.85
C LEU A 457 -0.23 -12.14 6.87
N LEU A 458 -1.29 -12.96 6.94
CA LEU A 458 -1.39 -14.10 7.86
C LEU A 458 -0.36 -15.21 7.55
N ALA A 459 -0.01 -15.40 6.27
CA ALA A 459 1.02 -16.35 5.88
C ALA A 459 2.45 -15.88 6.22
N SER A 460 2.71 -14.56 6.19
CA SER A 460 4.06 -13.98 6.39
C SER A 460 4.58 -14.13 7.83
N ASP A 461 3.70 -14.06 8.82
CA ASP A 461 4.00 -14.35 10.23
C ASP A 461 2.71 -14.82 10.93
N PRO A 462 2.46 -16.15 10.98
CA PRO A 462 1.26 -16.70 11.61
C PRO A 462 1.14 -16.44 13.12
N ASN A 463 2.23 -16.05 13.79
CA ASN A 463 2.24 -15.81 15.23
C ASN A 463 1.88 -14.35 15.58
N CYS A 464 2.11 -13.40 14.66
CA CYS A 464 1.80 -11.98 14.85
C CYS A 464 0.35 -11.78 15.31
N ALA A 465 0.15 -11.31 16.54
CA ALA A 465 -1.15 -11.06 17.12
C ALA A 465 -1.85 -9.88 16.44
N SER A 466 -1.11 -8.84 16.06
CA SER A 466 -1.65 -7.67 15.35
C SER A 466 -2.27 -8.06 14.00
N SER A 467 -1.61 -8.96 13.24
CA SER A 467 -2.15 -9.52 12.00
C SER A 467 -3.47 -10.28 12.24
N ARG A 468 -3.53 -11.07 13.32
CA ARG A 468 -4.71 -11.85 13.70
C ARG A 468 -5.86 -10.99 14.24
N ILE A 469 -5.57 -9.91 14.96
CA ILE A 469 -6.53 -8.88 15.39
C ILE A 469 -7.16 -8.19 14.17
N LEU A 470 -6.35 -7.75 13.21
CA LEU A 470 -6.85 -7.14 11.97
C LEU A 470 -7.69 -8.13 11.16
N ALA A 471 -7.27 -9.40 11.07
CA ALA A 471 -8.04 -10.45 10.41
C ALA A 471 -9.39 -10.73 11.08
N ALA A 472 -9.42 -10.84 12.40
CA ALA A 472 -10.65 -11.05 13.17
C ALA A 472 -11.62 -9.87 13.02
N ALA A 473 -11.12 -8.64 13.09
CA ALA A 473 -11.90 -7.42 12.88
C ALA A 473 -12.47 -7.32 11.46
N LEU A 474 -11.64 -7.54 10.42
CA LEU A 474 -12.10 -7.51 9.03
C LEU A 474 -13.18 -8.57 8.77
N ARG A 475 -13.01 -9.79 9.27
CA ARG A 475 -14.03 -10.84 9.22
C ARG A 475 -15.32 -10.40 9.90
N MET A 476 -15.24 -9.83 11.10
CA MET A 476 -16.36 -9.38 11.92
C MET A 476 -17.16 -8.23 11.28
N PHE A 477 -16.49 -7.23 10.69
CA PHE A 477 -17.16 -6.12 10.00
C PHE A 477 -17.70 -6.52 8.62
N SER A 478 -17.04 -7.45 7.92
CA SER A 478 -17.53 -7.99 6.63
C SER A 478 -18.69 -8.98 6.82
N MET A 479 -18.74 -9.66 7.97
CA MET A 479 -19.73 -10.67 8.33
C MET A 479 -20.36 -10.33 9.70
N PRO A 480 -21.33 -9.39 9.76
CA PRO A 480 -21.97 -9.00 11.01
C PRO A 480 -23.02 -10.02 11.49
N ARG A 481 -22.68 -11.33 11.54
CA ARG A 481 -23.48 -12.40 12.17
C ARG A 481 -22.92 -12.77 13.55
N PRO A 482 -23.31 -12.13 14.66
CA PRO A 482 -23.30 -12.78 15.98
C PRO A 482 -24.18 -14.04 16.03
N SER A 483 -23.67 -15.11 15.41
CA SER A 483 -24.00 -16.49 15.70
C SER A 483 -22.84 -17.12 16.48
N THR A 484 -23.07 -18.27 17.10
CA THR A 484 -22.01 -19.05 17.75
C THR A 484 -20.83 -19.35 16.82
N LEU A 485 -21.08 -19.45 15.50
CA LEU A 485 -20.05 -19.66 14.49
C LEU A 485 -19.08 -18.47 14.36
N ILE A 486 -19.54 -17.22 14.38
CA ILE A 486 -18.61 -16.07 14.27
C ILE A 486 -17.91 -15.79 15.59
N HIS A 487 -18.57 -15.96 16.73
CA HIS A 487 -17.85 -15.93 18.00
C HIS A 487 -16.73 -16.99 18.01
N ALA A 488 -17.03 -18.22 17.58
CA ALA A 488 -16.01 -19.27 17.44
C ALA A 488 -14.91 -18.90 16.43
N GLN A 489 -15.24 -18.35 15.25
CA GLN A 489 -14.25 -17.93 14.25
C GLN A 489 -13.39 -16.76 14.71
N VAL A 490 -13.95 -15.80 15.46
CA VAL A 490 -13.20 -14.69 16.07
C VAL A 490 -12.24 -15.24 17.12
N VAL A 491 -12.70 -16.11 18.02
CA VAL A 491 -11.86 -16.77 19.03
C VAL A 491 -10.80 -17.68 18.40
N GLU A 492 -11.11 -18.41 17.33
CA GLU A 492 -10.17 -19.22 16.55
C GLU A 492 -9.09 -18.36 15.88
N THR A 493 -9.50 -17.26 15.24
CA THR A 493 -8.56 -16.31 14.58
C THR A 493 -7.65 -15.65 15.61
N LEU A 494 -8.18 -15.29 16.78
CA LEU A 494 -7.44 -14.66 17.87
C LEU A 494 -6.56 -15.65 18.65
N GLY A 495 -6.97 -16.91 18.81
CA GLY A 495 -6.22 -17.98 19.44
C GLY A 495 -5.59 -17.62 20.80
N ASP A 496 -4.27 -17.77 20.89
CA ASP A 496 -3.48 -17.54 22.10
C ASP A 496 -3.36 -16.08 22.55
N THR A 497 -3.79 -15.09 21.74
CA THR A 497 -3.69 -13.66 22.08
C THR A 497 -4.40 -13.29 23.39
N THR A 498 -5.43 -14.05 23.75
CA THR A 498 -6.13 -14.03 25.06
C THR A 498 -5.17 -14.17 26.25
N THR A 499 -4.05 -14.87 26.08
CA THR A 499 -3.04 -15.12 27.10
C THR A 499 -1.85 -14.15 27.05
N SER A 500 -1.77 -13.30 26.02
CA SER A 500 -0.62 -12.42 25.76
C SER A 500 -0.25 -11.54 26.95
N SER A 501 1.05 -11.34 27.19
CA SER A 501 1.54 -10.40 28.22
C SER A 501 1.43 -8.94 27.78
N ASN A 502 1.26 -8.66 26.48
CA ASN A 502 1.13 -7.30 25.94
C ASN A 502 -0.29 -6.75 26.19
N GLN A 503 -0.38 -5.62 26.89
CA GLN A 503 -1.65 -4.98 27.24
C GLN A 503 -2.45 -4.49 26.02
N TYR A 504 -1.77 -4.00 24.97
CA TYR A 504 -2.43 -3.56 23.73
C TYR A 504 -3.16 -4.73 23.05
N ILE A 505 -2.45 -5.86 22.88
CA ILE A 505 -3.01 -7.09 22.31
C ILE A 505 -4.18 -7.60 23.16
N LYS A 506 -4.04 -7.63 24.49
CA LYS A 506 -5.13 -8.00 25.42
C LYS A 506 -6.39 -7.16 25.24
N LEU A 507 -6.25 -5.84 25.16
CA LEU A 507 -7.39 -4.93 25.03
C LEU A 507 -8.10 -5.12 23.67
N HIS A 508 -7.36 -5.25 22.57
CA HIS A 508 -7.95 -5.59 21.27
C HIS A 508 -8.68 -6.93 21.27
N THR A 509 -8.06 -7.97 21.83
CA THR A 509 -8.66 -9.31 21.94
C THR A 509 -9.95 -9.27 22.77
N GLN A 510 -9.96 -8.56 23.91
CA GLN A 510 -11.17 -8.40 24.72
C GLN A 510 -12.28 -7.62 23.98
N ALA A 511 -11.93 -6.52 23.30
CA ALA A 511 -12.90 -5.72 22.56
C ALA A 511 -13.56 -6.53 21.42
N LEU A 512 -12.79 -7.32 20.68
CA LEU A 512 -13.32 -8.20 19.62
C LEU A 512 -14.18 -9.34 20.19
N ILE A 513 -13.82 -9.89 21.36
CA ILE A 513 -14.65 -10.86 22.07
C ILE A 513 -15.98 -10.23 22.48
N ASP A 514 -15.97 -9.08 23.17
CA ASP A 514 -17.18 -8.38 23.62
C ASP A 514 -18.09 -7.99 22.44
N TRP A 515 -17.51 -7.51 21.33
CA TRP A 515 -18.25 -7.21 20.10
C TRP A 515 -18.91 -8.46 19.51
N SER A 516 -18.15 -9.57 19.39
CA SER A 516 -18.66 -10.84 18.83
C SER A 516 -19.80 -11.46 19.65
N LEU A 517 -19.91 -11.09 20.93
CA LEU A 517 -20.99 -11.48 21.84
C LEU A 517 -22.16 -10.47 21.87
N GLY A 518 -22.11 -9.40 21.06
CA GLY A 518 -23.16 -8.38 20.97
C GLY A 518 -23.04 -7.21 21.96
N TYR A 519 -21.96 -7.12 22.73
CA TYR A 519 -21.67 -6.04 23.68
C TYR A 519 -20.77 -4.96 23.07
N ARG A 520 -21.18 -4.47 21.90
CA ARG A 520 -20.44 -3.54 21.03
C ARG A 520 -20.05 -2.24 21.75
N SER A 521 -20.86 -1.77 22.70
CA SER A 521 -20.58 -0.58 23.52
C SER A 521 -19.33 -0.77 24.39
N ARG A 522 -19.17 -1.95 25.01
CA ARG A 522 -18.00 -2.28 25.83
C ARG A 522 -16.74 -2.35 24.98
N ALA A 523 -16.85 -2.92 23.77
CA ALA A 523 -15.76 -2.96 22.81
C ALA A 523 -15.27 -1.54 22.44
N THR A 524 -16.19 -0.59 22.25
CA THR A 524 -15.83 0.81 21.99
C THR A 524 -15.20 1.51 23.20
N ASP A 525 -15.65 1.27 24.43
CA ASP A 525 -15.02 1.82 25.63
C ASP A 525 -13.56 1.33 25.79
N ILE A 526 -13.29 0.08 25.39
CA ILE A 526 -11.95 -0.51 25.37
C ILE A 526 -11.10 0.14 24.26
N TRP A 527 -11.61 0.32 23.04
CA TRP A 527 -10.85 0.98 21.96
C TRP A 527 -10.56 2.45 22.26
N GLU A 528 -11.47 3.20 22.87
CA GLU A 528 -11.18 4.55 23.38
C GLU A 528 -10.07 4.55 24.43
N THR A 529 -10.06 3.56 25.32
CA THR A 529 -8.98 3.37 26.32
C THR A 529 -7.62 3.09 25.65
N ILE A 530 -7.60 2.40 24.50
CA ILE A 530 -6.38 2.23 23.68
C ILE A 530 -5.96 3.58 23.06
N LEU A 531 -6.89 4.35 22.47
CA LEU A 531 -6.59 5.65 21.83
C LEU A 531 -5.99 6.69 22.80
N LEU A 532 -6.30 6.62 24.10
CA LEU A 532 -5.66 7.46 25.12
C LEU A 532 -4.14 7.22 25.23
N SER A 533 -3.68 6.01 24.92
CA SER A 533 -2.25 5.64 24.94
C SER A 533 -1.62 5.66 23.54
N TYR A 534 -2.43 5.41 22.51
CA TYR A 534 -2.00 5.20 21.12
C TYR A 534 -2.80 6.11 20.15
N PRO A 535 -2.71 7.45 20.26
CA PRO A 535 -3.57 8.37 19.51
C PRO A 535 -3.34 8.38 17.99
N PHE A 536 -2.21 7.82 17.51
CA PHE A 536 -1.93 7.64 16.08
C PHE A 536 -2.46 6.32 15.51
N ASP A 537 -3.14 5.51 16.32
CA ASP A 537 -3.70 4.22 15.89
C ASP A 537 -5.02 4.39 15.12
N ILE A 538 -4.86 4.60 13.82
CA ILE A 538 -5.95 4.63 12.83
C ILE A 538 -6.73 3.30 12.75
N MET A 539 -6.14 2.16 13.14
CA MET A 539 -6.85 0.87 13.18
C MET A 539 -7.84 0.84 14.34
N THR A 540 -7.39 1.16 15.55
CA THR A 540 -8.26 1.29 16.73
C THR A 540 -9.37 2.31 16.50
N LEU A 541 -9.03 3.49 15.95
CA LEU A 541 -10.02 4.51 15.62
C LEU A 541 -11.06 4.00 14.62
N ARG A 542 -10.63 3.32 13.55
CA ARG A 542 -11.53 2.76 12.53
C ARG A 542 -12.47 1.70 13.12
N PHE A 543 -11.96 0.78 13.96
CA PHE A 543 -12.79 -0.21 14.65
C PHE A 543 -13.86 0.42 15.55
N ALA A 544 -13.49 1.49 16.26
CA ALA A 544 -14.42 2.26 17.08
C ALA A 544 -15.50 2.96 16.23
N LEU A 545 -15.10 3.64 15.14
CA LEU A 545 -16.02 4.35 14.25
C LEU A 545 -17.04 3.42 13.57
N ASP A 546 -16.60 2.30 12.98
CA ASP A 546 -17.50 1.32 12.36
C ASP A 546 -18.51 0.77 13.39
N THR A 547 -18.07 0.62 14.64
CA THR A 547 -18.92 0.16 15.74
C THR A 547 -19.88 1.25 16.25
N TYR A 548 -19.45 2.51 16.31
CA TYR A 548 -20.35 3.63 16.62
C TYR A 548 -21.42 3.84 15.54
N PHE A 549 -21.11 3.58 14.27
CA PHE A 549 -22.10 3.59 13.18
C PHE A 549 -23.15 2.48 13.36
N HIS A 550 -22.76 1.28 13.80
CA HIS A 550 -23.71 0.21 14.14
C HIS A 550 -24.51 0.47 15.43
N LEU A 551 -23.93 1.16 16.41
CA LEU A 551 -24.60 1.56 17.66
C LEU A 551 -25.48 2.82 17.50
N GLY A 552 -25.36 3.56 16.40
CA GLY A 552 -26.01 4.86 16.23
C GLY A 552 -25.41 6.00 17.06
N ASN A 553 -24.20 5.83 17.60
CA ASN A 553 -23.59 6.80 18.51
C ASN A 553 -22.91 7.96 17.77
N GLN A 554 -23.74 8.84 17.21
CA GLN A 554 -23.31 9.96 16.36
C GLN A 554 -22.37 10.94 17.06
N ASN A 555 -22.55 11.16 18.36
CA ASN A 555 -21.62 12.01 19.13
C ASN A 555 -20.21 11.39 19.16
N MET A 556 -20.08 10.07 19.31
CA MET A 556 -18.76 9.43 19.31
C MET A 556 -18.14 9.31 17.90
N LEU A 557 -18.95 9.22 16.83
CA LEU A 557 -18.46 9.39 15.45
C LEU A 557 -17.73 10.73 15.26
N ARG A 558 -18.21 11.81 15.88
CA ARG A 558 -17.52 13.12 15.92
C ARG A 558 -16.36 13.13 16.92
N ASP A 559 -16.64 12.74 18.16
CA ASP A 559 -15.77 13.06 19.30
C ASP A 559 -14.57 12.12 19.42
N SER A 560 -14.65 10.89 18.92
CA SER A 560 -13.50 9.97 18.83
C SER A 560 -12.40 10.54 17.95
N VAL A 561 -12.78 11.00 16.75
CA VAL A 561 -11.84 11.67 15.83
C VAL A 561 -11.38 13.02 16.40
N ALA A 562 -12.27 13.79 17.01
CA ALA A 562 -11.94 15.08 17.61
C ALA A 562 -10.92 14.98 18.77
N ARG A 563 -10.88 13.86 19.51
CA ARG A 563 -9.88 13.60 20.56
C ARG A 563 -8.47 13.47 19.98
N VAL A 564 -8.31 12.79 18.85
CA VAL A 564 -6.98 12.49 18.28
C VAL A 564 -6.53 13.50 17.21
N LEU A 565 -7.44 14.10 16.45
CA LEU A 565 -7.09 14.97 15.30
C LEU A 565 -6.10 16.11 15.65
N PRO A 566 -6.24 16.86 16.77
CA PRO A 566 -5.26 17.89 17.13
C PRO A 566 -3.85 17.33 17.39
N ILE A 567 -3.75 16.08 17.85
CA ILE A 567 -2.48 15.38 18.09
C ILE A 567 -1.83 15.05 16.74
N TRP A 568 -2.61 14.56 15.77
CA TRP A 568 -2.17 14.36 14.37
C TRP A 568 -1.76 15.67 13.68
N GLU A 569 -2.49 16.77 13.91
CA GLU A 569 -2.16 18.08 13.35
C GLU A 569 -0.91 18.71 13.98
N SER A 570 -0.68 18.51 15.29
CA SER A 570 0.48 19.05 16.01
C SER A 570 1.82 18.36 15.64
N SER A 571 1.77 17.21 14.97
CA SER A 571 2.95 16.42 14.63
C SER A 571 3.60 16.93 13.35
N SER A 572 4.92 17.18 13.40
CA SER A 572 5.72 17.54 12.22
C SER A 572 6.03 16.34 11.30
N LEU A 573 5.57 15.14 11.64
CA LEU A 573 5.68 13.94 10.82
C LEU A 573 4.44 13.82 9.92
N GLN A 574 4.63 13.81 8.61
CA GLN A 574 3.57 13.43 7.68
C GLN A 574 3.26 11.95 7.86
N ARG A 575 2.03 11.64 8.28
CA ARG A 575 1.51 10.28 8.40
C ARG A 575 0.61 9.93 7.22
N PRO A 576 0.61 8.67 6.76
CA PRO A 576 -0.39 8.20 5.82
C PRO A 576 -1.80 8.32 6.41
N LEU A 577 -2.83 8.30 5.56
CA LEU A 577 -4.25 8.30 5.95
C LEU A 577 -4.73 9.58 6.68
N LYS A 578 -3.95 10.66 6.73
CA LYS A 578 -4.39 11.94 7.34
C LYS A 578 -5.64 12.53 6.64
N SER A 579 -5.73 12.43 5.31
CA SER A 579 -6.92 12.87 4.56
C SER A 579 -8.20 12.15 5.04
N HIS A 580 -8.08 10.85 5.30
CA HIS A 580 -9.17 9.97 5.71
C HIS A 580 -9.63 10.33 7.13
N LEU A 581 -8.71 10.73 8.00
CA LEU A 581 -9.01 11.26 9.33
C LEU A 581 -9.87 12.54 9.26
N HIS A 582 -9.60 13.44 8.30
CA HIS A 582 -10.44 14.61 8.06
C HIS A 582 -11.82 14.23 7.48
N GLY A 583 -11.89 13.25 6.57
CA GLY A 583 -13.14 12.71 6.04
C GLY A 583 -14.02 12.02 7.10
N MET A 584 -13.42 11.20 7.97
CA MET A 584 -14.07 10.59 9.15
C MET A 584 -14.61 11.67 10.11
N TYR A 585 -13.81 12.70 10.40
CA TYR A 585 -14.25 13.80 11.26
C TYR A 585 -15.40 14.59 10.62
N ALA A 586 -15.34 14.82 9.31
CA ALA A 586 -16.39 15.48 8.55
C ALA A 586 -17.70 14.69 8.58
N PHE A 587 -17.65 13.36 8.40
CA PHE A 587 -18.82 12.50 8.54
C PHE A 587 -19.45 12.58 9.94
N GLY A 588 -18.65 12.49 11.01
CA GLY A 588 -19.14 12.65 12.39
C GLY A 588 -19.72 14.04 12.69
N LEU A 589 -19.12 15.10 12.12
CA LEU A 589 -19.68 16.46 12.18
C LEU A 589 -21.02 16.54 11.43
N GLY A 590 -21.15 15.90 10.26
CA GLY A 590 -22.39 15.84 9.48
C GLY A 590 -23.52 15.12 10.22
N GLU A 591 -23.24 13.91 10.72
CA GLU A 591 -24.18 13.11 11.54
C GLU A 591 -24.62 13.83 12.82
N THR A 592 -23.87 14.82 13.30
CA THR A 592 -24.23 15.65 14.45
C THR A 592 -24.64 17.09 14.08
N ASN A 593 -25.12 17.26 12.85
CA ASN A 593 -25.71 18.48 12.28
C ASN A 593 -24.79 19.72 12.29
N MET A 594 -23.47 19.53 12.30
CA MET A 594 -22.47 20.61 12.22
C MET A 594 -22.05 20.87 10.76
N ILE A 595 -23.03 20.99 9.86
CA ILE A 595 -22.85 20.77 8.41
C ILE A 595 -21.76 21.65 7.77
N LEU A 596 -21.72 22.95 8.07
CA LEU A 596 -20.68 23.86 7.53
C LEU A 596 -19.25 23.50 8.00
N ARG A 597 -19.12 22.86 9.17
CA ARG A 597 -17.82 22.36 9.66
C ARG A 597 -17.46 21.04 8.97
N ALA A 598 -18.45 20.19 8.72
CA ALA A 598 -18.27 18.96 7.97
C ALA A 598 -17.82 19.25 6.53
N GLU A 599 -18.47 20.17 5.81
CA GLU A 599 -18.09 20.52 4.43
C GLU A 599 -16.64 21.03 4.40
N LYS A 600 -16.26 21.90 5.33
CA LYS A 600 -14.87 22.40 5.43
C LYS A 600 -13.85 21.29 5.71
N GLN A 601 -14.15 20.34 6.61
CA GLN A 601 -13.24 19.23 6.94
C GLN A 601 -13.14 18.23 5.78
N ALA A 602 -14.24 17.97 5.09
CA ALA A 602 -14.23 17.09 3.91
C ALA A 602 -13.46 17.72 2.74
N ARG A 603 -13.62 19.03 2.49
CA ARG A 603 -12.80 19.76 1.50
C ARG A 603 -11.31 19.68 1.84
N LEU A 604 -10.93 19.85 3.11
CA LEU A 604 -9.55 19.65 3.57
C LEU A 604 -9.06 18.20 3.41
N GLY A 605 -9.95 17.20 3.49
CA GLY A 605 -9.65 15.82 3.13
C GLY A 605 -9.26 15.67 1.65
N LEU A 606 -10.08 16.24 0.75
CA LEU A 606 -9.81 16.22 -0.71
C LEU A 606 -8.59 17.07 -1.11
N GLU A 607 -8.33 18.19 -0.43
CA GLU A 607 -7.12 19.00 -0.60
C GLU A 607 -5.83 18.24 -0.23
N LEU A 608 -5.93 17.19 0.59
CA LEU A 608 -4.82 16.30 0.97
C LEU A 608 -4.73 15.02 0.12
N ASN A 609 -5.86 14.58 -0.44
CA ASN A 609 -5.96 13.44 -1.35
C ASN A 609 -7.30 13.52 -2.12
N GLU A 610 -7.26 13.84 -3.41
CA GLU A 610 -8.47 14.00 -4.21
C GLU A 610 -9.25 12.69 -4.44
N HIS A 611 -8.59 11.53 -4.26
CA HIS A 611 -9.20 10.19 -4.30
C HIS A 611 -9.80 9.74 -2.96
N ASP A 612 -9.87 10.62 -1.95
CA ASP A 612 -10.36 10.27 -0.61
C ASP A 612 -11.89 10.07 -0.59
N ALA A 613 -12.32 8.82 -0.72
CA ALA A 613 -13.74 8.48 -0.73
C ALA A 613 -14.44 8.72 0.63
N TRP A 614 -13.71 8.80 1.75
CA TRP A 614 -14.27 9.26 3.03
C TRP A 614 -14.65 10.73 2.98
N ALA A 615 -13.79 11.56 2.40
CA ALA A 615 -14.05 12.98 2.20
C ALA A 615 -15.16 13.22 1.16
N THR A 616 -15.18 12.49 0.05
CA THR A 616 -16.29 12.52 -0.92
C THR A 616 -17.62 12.11 -0.28
N HIS A 617 -17.66 11.01 0.47
CA HIS A 617 -18.85 10.53 1.19
C HIS A 617 -19.31 11.49 2.30
N ALA A 618 -18.39 12.17 2.98
CA ALA A 618 -18.75 13.24 3.90
C ALA A 618 -19.34 14.45 3.16
N LEU A 619 -18.83 14.82 1.97
CA LEU A 619 -19.43 15.87 1.15
C LEU A 619 -20.82 15.51 0.63
N THR A 620 -21.07 14.26 0.19
CA THR A 620 -22.42 13.84 -0.19
C THR A 620 -23.37 13.99 1.00
N HIS A 621 -22.97 13.51 2.17
CA HIS A 621 -23.75 13.71 3.38
C HIS A 621 -24.06 15.20 3.64
N THR A 622 -23.09 16.11 3.61
CA THR A 622 -23.37 17.54 3.83
C THR A 622 -24.32 18.15 2.79
N THR A 623 -24.23 17.68 1.54
CA THR A 623 -25.06 18.17 0.43
C THR A 623 -26.50 17.65 0.54
N GLU A 624 -26.66 16.41 0.99
CA GLU A 624 -27.94 15.76 1.35
C GLU A 624 -28.63 16.50 2.50
N TYR A 625 -27.90 16.79 3.59
CA TYR A 625 -28.42 17.57 4.72
C TYR A 625 -28.89 18.98 4.34
N MET A 626 -28.19 19.66 3.42
CA MET A 626 -28.54 21.01 2.95
C MET A 626 -29.55 21.02 1.80
N GLY A 627 -30.04 19.86 1.34
CA GLY A 627 -30.97 19.76 0.21
C GLY A 627 -30.40 20.31 -1.12
N GLU A 628 -29.08 20.49 -1.23
CA GLU A 628 -28.40 21.07 -2.39
C GLU A 628 -28.22 20.05 -3.52
N THR A 629 -29.26 19.28 -3.85
CA THR A 629 -29.22 18.11 -4.75
C THR A 629 -28.55 18.37 -6.10
N VAL A 630 -28.80 19.53 -6.73
CA VAL A 630 -28.15 19.97 -7.98
C VAL A 630 -26.62 20.03 -7.84
N LYS A 631 -26.13 20.64 -6.74
CA LYS A 631 -24.68 20.77 -6.42
C LYS A 631 -24.08 19.40 -6.11
N GLY A 632 -24.88 18.48 -5.53
CA GLY A 632 -24.48 17.11 -5.24
C GLY A 632 -24.27 16.26 -6.49
N ILE A 633 -25.21 16.34 -7.44
CA ILE A 633 -25.11 15.69 -8.76
C ILE A 633 -23.92 16.25 -9.53
N ASP A 634 -23.82 17.58 -9.66
CA ASP A 634 -22.73 18.28 -10.36
C ASP A 634 -21.33 17.94 -9.79
N PHE A 635 -21.22 17.84 -8.47
CA PHE A 635 -20.00 17.41 -7.78
C PHE A 635 -19.66 15.94 -8.05
N LEU A 636 -20.62 15.02 -7.89
CA LEU A 636 -20.38 13.59 -8.06
C LEU A 636 -20.06 13.20 -9.51
N GLU A 637 -20.73 13.82 -10.47
CA GLU A 637 -20.48 13.61 -11.90
C GLU A 637 -19.06 14.06 -12.28
N LYS A 638 -18.66 15.27 -11.88
CA LYS A 638 -17.32 15.82 -12.19
C LYS A 638 -16.18 15.10 -11.50
N THR A 639 -16.42 14.51 -10.33
CA THR A 639 -15.39 13.82 -9.53
C THR A 639 -15.44 12.29 -9.67
N LYS A 640 -16.26 11.74 -10.57
CA LYS A 640 -16.52 10.30 -10.64
C LYS A 640 -15.25 9.45 -10.70
N GLU A 641 -14.31 9.80 -11.57
CA GLU A 641 -13.03 9.09 -11.70
C GLU A 641 -12.17 9.10 -10.42
N HIS A 642 -12.38 10.07 -9.53
CA HIS A 642 -11.60 10.19 -8.30
C HIS A 642 -12.05 9.16 -7.26
N TRP A 643 -13.37 9.01 -7.06
CA TRP A 643 -13.95 8.17 -6.00
C TRP A 643 -14.45 6.80 -6.46
N HIS A 644 -14.80 6.61 -7.74
CA HIS A 644 -15.32 5.34 -8.26
C HIS A 644 -14.28 4.21 -8.26
N HIS A 645 -13.00 4.54 -8.07
CA HIS A 645 -11.91 3.59 -7.80
C HIS A 645 -11.96 2.97 -6.39
N CYS A 646 -12.67 3.58 -5.44
CA CYS A 646 -12.87 3.04 -4.09
C CYS A 646 -14.07 2.08 -4.07
N ASP A 647 -13.87 0.91 -4.69
CA ASP A 647 -14.89 -0.08 -5.04
C ASP A 647 -15.72 -0.64 -3.86
N ILE A 648 -15.24 -0.49 -2.62
CA ILE A 648 -15.98 -0.90 -1.42
C ILE A 648 -17.10 0.10 -1.07
N ILE A 649 -16.89 1.41 -1.31
CA ILE A 649 -17.82 2.48 -0.92
C ILE A 649 -18.47 3.20 -2.12
N ALA A 650 -17.88 3.17 -3.32
CA ALA A 650 -18.44 3.81 -4.51
C ALA A 650 -19.94 3.48 -4.76
N PRO A 651 -20.43 2.23 -4.58
CA PRO A 651 -21.86 1.92 -4.72
C PRO A 651 -22.78 2.62 -3.70
N HIS A 652 -22.25 3.04 -2.55
CA HIS A 652 -22.98 3.84 -1.56
C HIS A 652 -22.97 5.34 -1.94
N ILE A 653 -21.92 5.79 -2.61
CA ILE A 653 -21.86 7.14 -3.21
C ILE A 653 -22.85 7.24 -4.39
N ASP A 654 -22.95 6.19 -5.22
CA ASP A 654 -24.01 6.05 -6.23
C ASP A 654 -25.42 6.04 -5.60
N TRP A 655 -25.60 5.41 -4.43
CA TRP A 655 -26.86 5.45 -3.68
C TRP A 655 -27.24 6.87 -3.23
N HIS A 656 -26.26 7.67 -2.78
CA HIS A 656 -26.48 9.10 -2.50
C HIS A 656 -26.85 9.89 -3.77
N TRP A 657 -26.23 9.59 -4.92
CA TRP A 657 -26.61 10.19 -6.20
C TRP A 657 -28.08 9.85 -6.53
N ALA A 658 -28.48 8.58 -6.42
CA ALA A 658 -29.86 8.14 -6.64
C ALA A 658 -30.87 8.83 -5.69
N LEU A 659 -30.50 9.16 -4.45
CA LEU A 659 -31.34 9.98 -3.58
C LEU A 659 -31.53 11.42 -4.09
N TYR A 660 -30.50 12.04 -4.66
CA TYR A 660 -30.63 13.38 -5.25
C TYR A 660 -31.56 13.38 -6.47
N GLU A 661 -31.39 12.40 -7.37
CA GLU A 661 -32.27 12.21 -8.52
C GLU A 661 -33.72 11.99 -8.06
N LEU A 662 -33.94 11.21 -6.99
CA LEU A 662 -35.27 10.94 -6.45
C LEU A 662 -35.93 12.17 -5.82
N GLU A 663 -35.20 13.00 -5.05
CA GLU A 663 -35.76 14.26 -4.51
C GLU A 663 -36.03 15.31 -5.60
N GLN A 664 -35.29 15.25 -6.72
CA GLN A 664 -35.53 16.05 -7.93
C GLN A 664 -36.66 15.49 -8.81
N GLY A 665 -37.16 14.28 -8.54
CA GLY A 665 -38.19 13.61 -9.34
C GLY A 665 -37.68 13.00 -10.66
N ASN A 666 -36.38 12.72 -10.78
CA ASN A 666 -35.80 11.99 -11.91
C ASN A 666 -35.88 10.47 -11.61
N TRP A 667 -37.09 9.90 -11.57
CA TRP A 667 -37.29 8.51 -11.14
C TRP A 667 -36.71 7.49 -12.13
N GLU A 668 -36.71 7.75 -13.45
CA GLU A 668 -36.01 6.88 -14.41
C GLU A 668 -34.50 6.84 -14.15
N LYS A 669 -33.88 7.98 -13.80
CA LYS A 669 -32.45 8.04 -13.49
C LYS A 669 -32.13 7.38 -12.16
N THR A 670 -33.03 7.50 -11.19
CA THR A 670 -32.98 6.78 -9.91
C THR A 670 -32.99 5.27 -10.15
N GLU A 671 -33.87 4.77 -11.03
CA GLU A 671 -33.90 3.35 -11.41
C GLU A 671 -32.69 2.94 -12.26
N GLU A 672 -32.21 3.77 -13.17
CA GLU A 672 -31.00 3.50 -13.98
C GLU A 672 -29.77 3.26 -13.08
N ILE A 673 -29.54 4.14 -12.09
CA ILE A 673 -28.46 3.99 -11.11
C ILE A 673 -28.66 2.74 -10.25
N LEU A 674 -29.90 2.50 -9.79
CA LEU A 674 -30.26 1.32 -9.00
C LEU A 674 -30.00 0.00 -9.77
N GLN A 675 -30.39 -0.06 -11.04
CA GLN A 675 -30.12 -1.20 -11.90
C GLN A 675 -28.62 -1.31 -12.20
N HIS A 676 -27.93 -0.23 -12.54
CA HIS A 676 -26.50 -0.27 -12.84
C HIS A 676 -25.68 -0.75 -11.62
N CYS A 677 -25.80 -0.09 -10.47
CA CYS A 677 -24.89 -0.31 -9.34
C CYS A 677 -25.23 -1.55 -8.49
N PHE A 678 -26.46 -2.08 -8.61
CA PHE A 678 -26.93 -3.26 -7.87
C PHE A 678 -27.35 -4.46 -8.75
N LEU A 679 -27.42 -4.34 -10.09
CA LEU A 679 -27.56 -5.48 -11.01
C LEU A 679 -26.36 -5.76 -11.90
N SER A 680 -25.57 -4.76 -12.35
CA SER A 680 -24.56 -4.98 -13.40
C SER A 680 -23.51 -6.04 -13.03
N ASP A 681 -23.02 -6.73 -14.05
CA ASP A 681 -22.46 -8.07 -13.91
C ASP A 681 -21.02 -8.13 -13.42
N ASN A 682 -20.75 -9.16 -12.60
CA ASN A 682 -19.56 -10.04 -12.68
C ASN A 682 -19.63 -11.20 -11.67
N GLY A 683 -20.82 -11.77 -11.45
CA GLY A 683 -21.01 -12.93 -10.56
C GLY A 683 -20.76 -12.70 -9.06
N THR A 684 -20.33 -11.50 -8.64
CA THR A 684 -20.16 -11.14 -7.23
C THR A 684 -21.49 -11.22 -6.47
N LYS A 685 -21.47 -11.90 -5.32
CA LYS A 685 -22.65 -11.99 -4.45
C LYS A 685 -22.99 -10.61 -3.90
N LEU A 686 -24.27 -10.29 -3.82
CA LEU A 686 -24.75 -9.06 -3.19
C LEU A 686 -24.23 -9.00 -1.73
N ASN A 687 -23.69 -7.85 -1.31
CA ASN A 687 -23.23 -7.62 0.06
C ASN A 687 -24.29 -6.83 0.86
N ARG A 688 -24.12 -6.75 2.19
CA ARG A 688 -25.12 -6.14 3.08
C ARG A 688 -25.36 -4.65 2.82
N VAL A 689 -24.32 -3.89 2.49
CA VAL A 689 -24.43 -2.45 2.18
C VAL A 689 -25.27 -2.26 0.92
N LYS A 690 -24.88 -2.92 -0.18
CA LYS A 690 -25.65 -2.95 -1.44
C LYS A 690 -27.10 -3.41 -1.24
N TYR A 691 -27.33 -4.38 -0.33
CA TYR A 691 -28.67 -4.84 0.01
C TYR A 691 -29.51 -3.77 0.74
N THR A 692 -29.00 -3.17 1.82
CA THR A 692 -29.76 -2.16 2.59
C THR A 692 -30.00 -0.91 1.75
N ASP A 693 -29.02 -0.50 0.95
CA ASP A 693 -29.09 0.66 0.08
C ASP A 693 -30.18 0.48 -0.99
N ALA A 694 -30.16 -0.65 -1.71
CA ALA A 694 -31.19 -0.98 -2.69
C ALA A 694 -32.58 -1.12 -2.05
N ALA A 695 -32.68 -1.74 -0.87
CA ALA A 695 -33.94 -1.85 -0.13
C ALA A 695 -34.51 -0.48 0.28
N SER A 696 -33.67 0.44 0.74
CA SER A 696 -34.07 1.83 1.03
C SER A 696 -34.57 2.55 -0.21
N LEU A 697 -33.85 2.47 -1.35
CA LEU A 697 -34.28 3.14 -2.58
C LEU A 697 -35.60 2.60 -3.14
N ILE A 698 -35.78 1.27 -3.17
CA ILE A 698 -37.03 0.66 -3.65
C ILE A 698 -38.22 1.09 -2.77
N TYR A 699 -38.04 1.11 -1.45
CA TYR A 699 -39.11 1.52 -0.54
C TYR A 699 -39.38 3.04 -0.61
N ARG A 700 -38.37 3.88 -0.86
CA ARG A 700 -38.56 5.32 -1.13
C ARG A 700 -39.26 5.57 -2.47
N LEU A 701 -38.95 4.82 -3.52
CA LEU A 701 -39.70 4.84 -4.79
C LEU A 701 -41.17 4.49 -4.55
N LYS A 702 -41.45 3.44 -3.77
CA LYS A 702 -42.82 3.06 -3.35
C LYS A 702 -43.54 4.19 -2.61
N LEU A 703 -42.90 4.85 -1.64
CA LEU A 703 -43.46 6.00 -0.92
C LEU A 703 -43.74 7.20 -1.84
N SER A 704 -42.98 7.34 -2.92
CA SER A 704 -43.18 8.33 -4.00
C SER A 704 -44.15 7.86 -5.10
N GLY A 705 -44.83 6.71 -4.92
CA GLY A 705 -45.83 6.19 -5.87
C GLY A 705 -45.27 5.48 -7.12
N HIS A 706 -43.97 5.19 -7.15
CA HIS A 706 -43.28 4.55 -8.27
C HIS A 706 -42.87 3.11 -7.93
N SER A 707 -42.82 2.23 -8.94
CA SER A 707 -42.38 0.84 -8.81
C SER A 707 -40.95 0.64 -9.34
N CYS A 708 -40.33 -0.49 -8.99
CA CYS A 708 -39.00 -0.89 -9.44
C CYS A 708 -39.06 -2.23 -10.19
N SER A 709 -38.18 -2.41 -11.17
CA SER A 709 -37.94 -3.65 -11.91
C SER A 709 -37.98 -4.92 -11.07
N SER A 710 -38.67 -5.94 -11.60
CA SER A 710 -38.85 -7.24 -10.96
C SER A 710 -37.54 -8.05 -10.83
N GLN A 711 -36.53 -7.77 -11.66
CA GLN A 711 -35.26 -8.51 -11.66
C GLN A 711 -34.44 -8.27 -10.38
N LEU A 712 -34.45 -7.04 -9.85
CA LEU A 712 -33.74 -6.68 -8.63
C LEU A 712 -34.42 -7.27 -7.39
N ASN A 713 -35.75 -7.19 -7.32
CA ASN A 713 -36.51 -7.81 -6.24
C ASN A 713 -36.15 -9.30 -6.07
N SER A 714 -36.02 -10.06 -7.16
CA SER A 714 -35.60 -11.48 -7.10
C SER A 714 -34.21 -11.71 -6.48
N ARG A 715 -33.21 -10.87 -6.80
CA ARG A 715 -31.86 -10.97 -6.20
C ARG A 715 -31.87 -10.56 -4.72
N LEU A 716 -32.67 -9.55 -4.37
CA LEU A 716 -32.88 -9.13 -2.97
C LEU A 716 -33.60 -10.20 -2.16
N LYS A 717 -34.55 -10.93 -2.75
CA LYS A 717 -35.22 -12.07 -2.10
C LYS A 717 -34.26 -13.22 -1.81
N GLN A 718 -33.40 -13.58 -2.77
CA GLN A 718 -32.37 -14.59 -2.56
C GLN A 718 -31.40 -14.20 -1.43
N PHE A 719 -30.97 -12.94 -1.38
CA PHE A 719 -30.12 -12.46 -0.29
C PHE A 719 -30.84 -12.51 1.06
N LEU A 720 -32.11 -12.09 1.10
CA LEU A 720 -32.95 -12.18 2.30
C LEU A 720 -33.09 -13.62 2.78
N ASP A 721 -33.32 -14.60 1.89
CA ASP A 721 -33.47 -16.01 2.28
C ASP A 721 -32.17 -16.60 2.85
N ASP A 722 -31.01 -16.22 2.33
CA ASP A 722 -29.70 -16.57 2.89
C ASP A 722 -29.41 -15.97 4.29
N HIS A 723 -30.16 -14.92 4.68
CA HIS A 723 -29.90 -14.07 5.84
C HIS A 723 -31.11 -13.84 6.76
N PHE A 724 -32.20 -14.58 6.54
CA PHE A 724 -33.54 -14.32 7.08
C PHE A 724 -33.62 -14.30 8.61
N HIS A 725 -32.89 -15.20 9.26
CA HIS A 725 -32.83 -15.33 10.72
C HIS A 725 -31.57 -14.70 11.34
N ASP A 726 -30.85 -13.82 10.63
CA ASP A 726 -29.61 -13.26 11.16
C ASP A 726 -29.88 -12.37 12.40
N HIS A 727 -30.78 -11.39 12.34
CA HIS A 727 -31.25 -10.53 13.46
C HIS A 727 -30.17 -9.79 14.27
N GLN A 728 -29.31 -9.01 13.60
CA GLN A 728 -28.02 -8.57 14.16
C GLN A 728 -27.88 -7.07 14.43
N THR A 729 -28.53 -6.27 13.59
CA THR A 729 -28.68 -4.82 13.76
C THR A 729 -30.08 -4.48 13.28
N LEU A 730 -30.83 -3.71 14.07
CA LEU A 730 -32.20 -3.37 13.70
C LEU A 730 -32.27 -2.61 12.38
N PHE A 731 -31.24 -1.80 12.09
CA PHE A 731 -31.06 -1.21 10.77
C PHE A 731 -31.19 -2.23 9.64
N GLN A 732 -30.51 -3.39 9.71
CA GLN A 732 -30.69 -4.43 8.68
C GLN A 732 -32.08 -5.08 8.75
N ASP A 733 -32.60 -5.38 9.95
CA ASP A 733 -33.91 -6.05 10.10
C ASP A 733 -35.10 -5.21 9.60
N PHE A 734 -35.03 -3.87 9.68
CA PHE A 734 -36.01 -2.98 9.03
C PHE A 734 -35.93 -3.09 7.49
N HIS A 735 -34.73 -3.17 6.92
CA HIS A 735 -34.55 -3.35 5.47
C HIS A 735 -34.96 -4.75 4.99
N HIS A 736 -34.76 -5.80 5.80
CA HIS A 736 -35.36 -7.12 5.56
C HIS A 736 -36.89 -7.02 5.45
N TYR A 737 -37.54 -6.27 6.35
CA TYR A 737 -39.00 -6.07 6.33
C TYR A 737 -39.47 -5.29 5.09
N PHE A 738 -38.76 -4.23 4.68
CA PHE A 738 -39.05 -3.48 3.45
C PHE A 738 -39.04 -4.39 2.19
N ILE A 739 -38.15 -5.38 2.15
CA ILE A 739 -38.11 -6.36 1.06
C ILE A 739 -39.22 -7.41 1.18
N LEU A 740 -39.52 -7.93 2.38
CA LEU A 740 -40.66 -8.82 2.61
C LEU A 740 -41.99 -8.20 2.17
N ASP A 741 -42.14 -6.90 2.37
CA ASP A 741 -43.32 -6.14 1.97
C ASP A 741 -43.57 -6.13 0.45
N ASN A 742 -42.52 -6.05 -0.36
CA ASN A 742 -42.64 -6.09 -1.82
C ASN A 742 -43.16 -7.44 -2.36
N PHE A 743 -43.17 -8.51 -1.57
CA PHE A 743 -43.68 -9.83 -1.96
C PHE A 743 -45.08 -10.16 -1.43
N GLY A 744 -45.61 -9.38 -0.47
CA GLY A 744 -46.92 -9.62 0.14
C GLY A 744 -47.04 -10.91 0.96
N ASP A 745 -45.95 -11.68 1.16
CA ASP A 745 -45.99 -12.94 1.90
C ASP A 745 -46.19 -12.70 3.41
N THR A 746 -47.45 -12.75 3.81
CA THR A 746 -47.92 -12.57 5.19
C THR A 746 -47.48 -13.72 6.11
N THR A 747 -47.13 -14.89 5.56
CA THR A 747 -46.59 -16.01 6.35
C THR A 747 -45.14 -15.70 6.69
N MET A 748 -44.34 -15.36 5.69
CA MET A 748 -42.93 -15.04 5.84
C MET A 748 -42.70 -13.78 6.71
N LYS A 749 -43.54 -12.75 6.59
CA LYS A 749 -43.55 -11.60 7.54
C LYS A 749 -43.74 -12.05 9.00
N LYS A 750 -44.68 -12.96 9.26
CA LYS A 750 -44.95 -13.48 10.62
C LYS A 750 -43.84 -14.38 11.15
N ASP A 751 -43.25 -15.21 10.29
CA ASP A 751 -42.11 -16.04 10.65
C ASP A 751 -40.87 -15.19 10.99
N PHE A 752 -40.63 -14.12 10.22
CA PHE A 752 -39.56 -13.14 10.48
C PHE A 752 -39.75 -12.42 11.81
N LEU A 753 -40.94 -11.85 12.05
CA LEU A 753 -41.25 -11.15 13.31
C LEU A 753 -41.20 -12.09 14.51
N ARG A 754 -41.55 -13.38 14.35
CA ARG A 754 -41.38 -14.39 15.39
C ARG A 754 -39.90 -14.63 15.70
N SER A 755 -39.06 -14.95 14.71
CA SER A 755 -37.64 -15.24 14.99
C SER A 755 -36.87 -14.02 15.50
N LEU A 756 -37.24 -12.82 15.06
CA LEU A 756 -36.72 -11.55 15.59
C LEU A 756 -37.04 -11.42 17.08
N LYS A 757 -38.30 -11.64 17.47
CA LYS A 757 -38.74 -11.58 18.87
C LYS A 757 -38.09 -12.66 19.73
N GLU A 758 -38.03 -13.90 19.24
CA GLU A 758 -37.37 -15.03 19.90
C GLU A 758 -35.87 -14.78 20.14
N THR A 759 -35.23 -13.98 19.27
CA THR A 759 -33.81 -13.62 19.38
C THR A 759 -33.55 -12.42 20.31
N LEU A 760 -34.42 -11.41 20.31
CA LEU A 760 -34.13 -10.10 20.92
C LEU A 760 -34.92 -9.75 22.19
N GLU A 761 -36.10 -10.33 22.43
CA GLU A 761 -36.97 -9.97 23.57
C GLU A 761 -36.34 -10.27 24.94
N SER A 762 -35.42 -11.24 25.03
CA SER A 762 -34.71 -11.60 26.26
C SER A 762 -33.20 -11.27 26.23
N SER A 763 -32.74 -10.53 25.23
CA SER A 763 -31.32 -10.26 24.99
C SER A 763 -30.83 -9.00 25.72
N ASP A 764 -29.74 -9.11 26.50
CA ASP A 764 -29.05 -7.98 27.14
C ASP A 764 -27.95 -7.34 26.25
N THR A 765 -27.84 -7.81 25.00
CA THR A 765 -26.98 -7.21 23.97
C THR A 765 -27.43 -5.81 23.60
N ASP A 766 -26.56 -5.06 22.91
CA ASP A 766 -26.91 -3.69 22.50
C ASP A 766 -28.03 -3.68 21.44
N THR A 767 -28.07 -4.67 20.54
CA THR A 767 -29.21 -4.85 19.61
C THR A 767 -30.51 -5.14 20.37
N GLY A 768 -30.46 -5.96 21.43
CA GLY A 768 -31.61 -6.24 22.30
C GLY A 768 -32.16 -4.99 22.99
N LYS A 769 -31.28 -4.10 23.48
CA LYS A 769 -31.70 -2.81 24.08
C LYS A 769 -32.41 -1.92 23.07
N SER A 770 -31.84 -1.74 21.89
CA SER A 770 -32.48 -0.96 20.82
C SER A 770 -33.83 -1.55 20.38
N TYR A 771 -34.01 -2.88 20.48
CA TYR A 771 -35.27 -3.54 20.12
C TYR A 771 -36.41 -3.15 21.07
N HIS A 772 -36.10 -3.11 22.37
CA HIS A 772 -37.02 -2.61 23.41
C HIS A 772 -37.22 -1.08 23.34
N GLU A 773 -36.20 -0.32 22.90
CA GLU A 773 -36.30 1.14 22.88
C GLU A 773 -37.14 1.69 21.71
N ILE A 774 -36.94 1.14 20.50
CA ILE A 774 -37.61 1.58 19.25
C ILE A 774 -38.08 0.43 18.36
N GLY A 775 -37.44 -0.74 18.40
CA GLY A 775 -37.68 -1.82 17.44
C GLY A 775 -39.12 -2.31 17.42
N GLN A 776 -39.67 -2.68 18.57
CA GLN A 776 -41.06 -3.14 18.71
C GLN A 776 -42.06 -2.13 18.09
N SER A 777 -41.91 -0.83 18.39
CA SER A 777 -42.79 0.22 17.86
C SER A 777 -42.68 0.38 16.35
N ILE A 778 -41.47 0.30 15.77
CA ILE A 778 -41.27 0.45 14.32
C ILE A 778 -41.86 -0.76 13.56
N PHE A 779 -41.65 -1.99 14.02
CA PHE A 779 -42.21 -3.17 13.33
C PHE A 779 -43.74 -3.22 13.39
N VAL A 780 -44.36 -2.87 14.51
CA VAL A 780 -45.83 -2.76 14.61
C VAL A 780 -46.36 -1.61 13.75
N ALA A 781 -45.62 -0.49 13.65
CA ALA A 781 -45.97 0.61 12.75
C ALA A 781 -45.90 0.19 11.27
N LEU A 782 -44.94 -0.64 10.88
CA LEU A 782 -44.87 -1.21 9.53
C LEU A 782 -46.05 -2.17 9.27
N GLU A 783 -46.39 -3.05 10.22
CA GLU A 783 -47.59 -3.90 10.11
C GLU A 783 -48.90 -3.09 9.99
N HIS A 784 -48.99 -1.87 10.52
CA HIS A 784 -50.13 -0.97 10.31
C HIS A 784 -50.07 -0.26 8.95
N PHE A 785 -48.88 0.18 8.53
CA PHE A 785 -48.67 0.82 7.23
C PHE A 785 -49.07 -0.09 6.07
N ASP A 786 -48.70 -1.38 6.15
CA ASP A 786 -49.05 -2.43 5.19
C ASP A 786 -50.58 -2.59 4.97
N LYS A 787 -51.39 -2.17 5.96
CA LYS A 787 -52.86 -2.23 5.94
C LYS A 787 -53.52 -0.89 5.56
N GLY A 788 -52.73 0.18 5.40
CA GLY A 788 -53.24 1.55 5.27
C GLY A 788 -53.78 2.15 6.59
N GLU A 789 -53.44 1.57 7.73
CA GLU A 789 -53.88 2.01 9.08
C GLU A 789 -53.02 3.19 9.57
N TYR A 790 -52.97 4.27 8.77
CA TYR A 790 -51.97 5.33 8.89
C TYR A 790 -52.03 6.14 10.20
N ALA A 791 -53.17 6.21 10.90
CA ALA A 791 -53.25 6.88 12.20
C ALA A 791 -52.37 6.18 13.24
N GLN A 792 -52.47 4.85 13.31
CA GLN A 792 -51.66 4.00 14.19
C GLN A 792 -50.17 4.11 13.88
N VAL A 793 -49.79 4.28 12.61
CA VAL A 793 -48.40 4.52 12.20
C VAL A 793 -47.88 5.85 12.76
N VAL A 794 -48.69 6.90 12.75
CA VAL A 794 -48.33 8.21 13.34
C VAL A 794 -48.19 8.11 14.86
N ASP A 795 -49.14 7.48 15.55
CA ASP A 795 -49.11 7.28 17.01
C ASP A 795 -47.87 6.51 17.47
N LEU A 796 -47.41 5.52 16.70
CA LEU A 796 -46.24 4.70 17.01
C LEU A 796 -44.90 5.37 16.66
N LEU A 797 -44.81 6.07 15.52
CA LEU A 797 -43.56 6.66 15.04
C LEU A 797 -43.28 8.06 15.59
N TYR A 798 -44.30 8.90 15.79
CA TYR A 798 -44.11 10.29 16.23
C TYR A 798 -43.41 10.41 17.61
N PRO A 799 -43.71 9.59 18.63
CA PRO A 799 -43.04 9.63 19.93
C PRO A 799 -41.57 9.16 19.92
N ILE A 800 -41.15 8.43 18.89
CA ILE A 800 -39.80 7.84 18.79
C ILE A 800 -38.90 8.50 17.74
N ARG A 801 -39.42 9.47 16.96
CA ARG A 801 -38.77 10.01 15.76
C ARG A 801 -37.31 10.46 15.93
N TYR A 802 -36.95 11.08 17.07
CA TYR A 802 -35.58 11.52 17.36
C TYR A 802 -34.70 10.46 18.07
N ARG A 803 -35.25 9.27 18.36
CA ARG A 803 -34.54 8.13 19.00
C ARG A 803 -34.18 7.02 18.00
N THR A 804 -34.62 7.14 16.75
CA THR A 804 -34.31 6.21 15.64
C THR A 804 -32.81 5.96 15.41
N ALA A 805 -31.95 6.88 15.87
CA ALA A 805 -30.49 6.75 15.82
C ALA A 805 -29.99 5.39 16.34
N VAL A 806 -30.53 4.89 17.46
CA VAL A 806 -30.04 3.65 18.13
C VAL A 806 -30.24 2.36 17.32
N ALA A 807 -30.85 2.43 16.14
CA ALA A 807 -30.87 1.33 15.16
C ALA A 807 -29.52 1.10 14.46
N GLY A 808 -28.66 2.13 14.41
CA GLY A 808 -27.49 2.22 13.54
C GLY A 808 -27.76 2.94 12.20
N GLY A 809 -26.74 3.04 11.35
CA GLY A 809 -26.79 3.70 10.03
C GLY A 809 -26.40 5.18 10.05
N SER A 810 -26.58 5.88 8.93
CA SER A 810 -26.52 7.36 8.85
C SER A 810 -27.90 8.02 8.94
N ASN A 811 -28.01 9.33 9.17
CA ASN A 811 -29.34 9.97 9.16
C ASN A 811 -29.97 9.92 7.76
N ALA A 812 -29.17 10.09 6.70
CA ALA A 812 -29.66 10.00 5.32
C ALA A 812 -30.32 8.63 5.07
N GLN A 813 -29.74 7.53 5.58
CA GLN A 813 -30.37 6.20 5.52
C GLN A 813 -31.63 6.11 6.39
N ARG A 814 -31.56 6.53 7.66
CA ARG A 814 -32.70 6.51 8.62
C ARG A 814 -33.86 7.44 8.25
N ASP A 815 -33.65 8.43 7.38
CA ASP A 815 -34.66 9.39 6.94
C ASP A 815 -35.92 8.73 6.37
N ILE A 816 -35.81 7.48 5.90
CA ILE A 816 -36.94 6.64 5.50
C ILE A 816 -38.04 6.54 6.57
N PHE A 817 -37.70 6.56 7.87
CA PHE A 817 -38.68 6.59 8.97
C PHE A 817 -39.37 7.96 9.11
N THR A 818 -38.66 9.05 8.81
CA THR A 818 -39.24 10.40 8.72
C THR A 818 -40.22 10.48 7.55
N LEU A 819 -39.84 9.95 6.39
CA LEU A 819 -40.69 9.90 5.20
C LEU A 819 -41.93 9.02 5.42
N LEU A 820 -41.78 7.87 6.08
CA LEU A 820 -42.89 6.98 6.47
C LEU A 820 -43.88 7.67 7.42
N LEU A 821 -43.38 8.40 8.42
CA LEU A 821 -44.19 9.19 9.35
C LEU A 821 -44.91 10.35 8.63
N ILE A 822 -44.23 11.09 7.74
CA ILE A 822 -44.84 12.16 6.94
C ILE A 822 -45.93 11.61 6.03
N HIS A 823 -45.64 10.54 5.27
CA HIS A 823 -46.61 9.87 4.39
C HIS A 823 -47.87 9.45 5.17
N SER A 824 -47.69 8.79 6.31
CA SER A 824 -48.79 8.35 7.17
C SER A 824 -49.59 9.53 7.73
N ALA A 825 -48.93 10.62 8.12
CA ALA A 825 -49.60 11.83 8.60
C ALA A 825 -50.43 12.52 7.50
N VAL A 826 -49.96 12.51 6.24
CA VAL A 826 -50.70 13.05 5.07
C VAL A 826 -51.96 12.24 4.78
N TYR A 827 -51.85 10.91 4.73
CA TYR A 827 -52.96 10.02 4.36
C TYR A 827 -53.82 9.55 5.54
N SER A 828 -53.52 9.98 6.76
CA SER A 828 -54.35 9.69 7.93
C SER A 828 -55.75 10.30 7.79
N ASN A 829 -56.75 9.51 8.17
CA ASN A 829 -58.14 9.95 8.30
C ASN A 829 -58.31 11.05 9.39
N GLU A 830 -57.40 11.16 10.35
CA GLU A 830 -57.47 12.13 11.43
C GLU A 830 -56.99 13.55 11.06
N ASN A 831 -57.78 14.55 11.42
CA ASN A 831 -57.46 15.96 11.15
C ASN A 831 -56.21 16.43 11.90
N GLN A 832 -55.97 15.94 13.12
CA GLN A 832 -54.77 16.29 13.90
C GLN A 832 -53.49 15.76 13.21
N HIS A 833 -53.54 14.56 12.62
CA HIS A 833 -52.42 13.99 11.88
C HIS A 833 -52.14 14.73 10.58
N ARG A 834 -53.16 15.16 9.82
CA ARG A 834 -52.95 16.01 8.63
C ARG A 834 -52.38 17.39 8.99
N GLN A 835 -52.82 17.99 10.10
CA GLN A 835 -52.21 19.22 10.62
C GLN A 835 -50.75 19.00 11.06
N LEU A 836 -50.44 17.86 11.68
CA LEU A 836 -49.07 17.47 12.04
C LEU A 836 -48.20 17.27 10.79
N ALA A 837 -48.72 16.66 9.72
CA ALA A 837 -48.00 16.48 8.45
C ALA A 837 -47.45 17.81 7.93
N GLN A 838 -48.28 18.86 7.92
CA GLN A 838 -47.84 20.19 7.51
C GLN A 838 -46.75 20.78 8.42
N ARG A 839 -46.70 20.43 9.72
CA ARG A 839 -45.61 20.85 10.62
C ARG A 839 -44.32 20.08 10.33
N LEU A 840 -44.40 18.76 10.16
CA LEU A 840 -43.25 17.91 9.83
C LEU A 840 -42.63 18.26 8.46
N ILE A 841 -43.46 18.62 7.47
CA ILE A 841 -42.99 19.12 6.16
C ILE A 841 -42.26 20.46 6.33
N ASN A 842 -42.78 21.38 7.17
CA ASN A 842 -42.11 22.64 7.47
C ASN A 842 -40.78 22.42 8.22
N GLU A 843 -40.75 21.53 9.22
CA GLU A 843 -39.53 21.14 9.95
C GLU A 843 -38.46 20.59 8.99
N ARG A 844 -38.83 19.72 8.03
CA ARG A 844 -37.90 19.19 7.02
C ARG A 844 -37.37 20.29 6.09
N CYS A 845 -38.25 21.16 5.57
CA CYS A 845 -37.86 22.22 4.64
C CYS A 845 -36.92 23.26 5.28
N GLU A 846 -37.12 23.58 6.56
CA GLU A 846 -36.24 24.48 7.32
C GLU A 846 -34.83 23.87 7.51
N ILE A 847 -34.76 22.58 7.87
CA ILE A 847 -33.48 21.88 8.05
C ILE A 847 -32.73 21.73 6.72
N ARG A 848 -33.43 21.33 5.65
CA ARG A 848 -32.83 21.05 4.33
C ARG A 848 -32.67 22.29 3.44
N GLY A 849 -32.76 23.50 3.98
CA GLY A 849 -32.58 24.78 3.24
C GLY A 849 -33.49 25.00 2.03
N SER A 850 -34.44 24.09 1.77
CA SER A 850 -35.13 23.94 0.50
C SER A 850 -36.61 23.66 0.73
N MET A 851 -37.41 24.69 0.48
CA MET A 851 -38.77 24.44 0.01
C MET A 851 -38.67 23.71 -1.34
N LYS A 852 -39.34 22.55 -1.46
CA LYS A 852 -39.74 21.86 -2.71
C LYS A 852 -38.89 20.73 -3.31
N SER A 853 -38.34 19.80 -2.50
CA SER A 853 -38.21 18.39 -2.97
C SER A 853 -39.55 17.92 -3.56
N ILE A 854 -39.57 17.25 -4.72
CA ILE A 854 -40.83 16.94 -5.44
C ILE A 854 -41.75 16.05 -4.59
N MET A 855 -41.18 15.11 -3.84
CA MET A 855 -41.91 14.29 -2.87
C MET A 855 -42.64 15.15 -1.81
N MET A 856 -41.97 16.20 -1.30
CA MET A 856 -42.56 17.13 -0.33
C MET A 856 -43.58 18.09 -0.96
N GLN A 857 -43.42 18.46 -2.24
CA GLN A 857 -44.45 19.20 -2.99
C GLN A 857 -45.75 18.40 -3.09
N ASN A 858 -45.64 17.10 -3.39
CA ASN A 858 -46.79 16.20 -3.53
C ASN A 858 -47.50 15.98 -2.18
N TYR A 859 -46.76 15.81 -1.08
CA TYR A 859 -47.36 15.71 0.26
C TYR A 859 -47.98 17.04 0.75
N ALA A 860 -47.45 18.19 0.35
CA ALA A 860 -48.05 19.48 0.64
C ALA A 860 -49.34 19.71 -0.16
N SER A 861 -49.40 19.31 -1.44
CA SER A 861 -50.58 19.53 -2.28
C SER A 861 -51.78 18.66 -1.89
N VAL A 862 -51.57 17.43 -1.43
CA VAL A 862 -52.64 16.55 -0.90
C VAL A 862 -53.35 17.17 0.31
N ASN A 863 -52.62 17.90 1.17
CA ASN A 863 -53.16 18.61 2.33
C ASN A 863 -53.84 19.96 2.00
N LEU A 864 -53.83 20.39 0.73
CA LEU A 864 -54.54 21.59 0.25
C LEU A 864 -55.87 21.26 -0.44
N ILE A 865 -56.23 19.98 -0.54
CA ILE A 865 -57.38 19.48 -1.31
C ILE A 865 -58.45 18.84 -0.40
N ASN A 866 -58.15 18.62 0.90
CA ASN A 866 -59.02 18.02 1.92
C ASN A 866 -59.16 18.90 3.18
#